data_AF-A0A8D9HAR0-F1
#
_entry.id   AF-A0A8D9HAR0-F1
#
_cell.length_a   1.000
_cell.length_b   1.000
_cell.length_c   1.000
_cell.angle_alpha   90.00
_cell.angle_beta   90.00
_cell.angle_gamma   90.00
#
_symmetry.space_group_name_H-M   'P 1'
#
loop_
_entity.id
_entity.type
_entity.pdbx_description
1 polymer ?
#
loop_
_entity_poly.entity_id
_entity_poly.type
_entity_poly.pdbx_seq_one_letter_code
_entity_poly.pdbx_strand_id
1 'polypeptide(L)'
;MESSLFRDDEEGAELFRDAKDLIAKGDHTKALEILEDLLLFYAPEEGSSLLHNEQARIFSKLSRAATKNPNLAFTYLLASVSCLAEQANLSRLCAERLHQLGQHLGSVMYYKECVRIGKQSLYVSRGLEEERRKKLEFMIKDAELRILECKTETIRTDEAKFVETKRSPEPVNKGLRLFWIGLDVKIKRELMKVSIEKLRGFVHSSEGSLKALEKVLAYAKEHKRWTTWVCRTICLADFSKAEECKAHFEQQHGADFKPELEKDVVVRIGKNWGHKIKGGGWEAVDTVAAVEMIKTQLEDVKAFTTEARKKGWSNQWPLVEDENRSGLLKEVKLLLVSLYEHQILSCSIRDWVMRFPVKHLRKLEVSEESINDCHIVETPQSVCFLGRYELSQILAFLGTIKCERHDGTEQVCRAVDSVLDRIRIKESVELDEQFSLMLLDKRLLKSNSAAPFDGCVDDGKIKFIKDPDVHYAKAQAQGGDMISWLGDSSSVDKSFPKPIREHNLETWVAVLRAVQYTCKALRTKYVMKEHVLEYEAALTFVENLCMLEDKRRENAQDDRRKKSYASLLCDRCEERVPKEKNSLTARLFLCAVRDVFEGGWDPTFDLDDCMSRVREGKGLRDEIVLKYIELLKSAVTEKVLRIDAKILLIDNSRIRLLDKLTRLSAFDNRSYILQLLKPFLLNEILHMESKAKSDAAEADLLLEEEKKTQAKKKKKTKSTKITSTSMASPVEQKPSIDLEPGGTSQSPKTMEEDSITMEPEDTVGTEKGPLEISSTNDIQEGATKVNTGDMKNMSGEDSLSKILEPVLEGATARYNSALDTTLKALLSINVLKKQVLNYNKQPVHDNLEEQVLCALQILFTAAVSEEIKTEGVYSLILRDLLVSLEAVNSMSSGAAEVLVTILESWHCWKNSERDSLVTRLFTLEENERMSCRKCGRKPNYPEQSSYGIVVASDSIRNVKCAFGDIKFVDVLKVTRMNYKMLCDIKTGGCGTSNCVHHVISRCPPIFIIVLEWEKSETEKEISETTKALEWEIDISRLYEGLEPNTNYRLVSMVGYGEEDEEHICMVYEKNRWVNLRRESLAGEVVGSWKSVVRFCGERKIRPEILFYEAVLYTCTCAYFTCLQVTVLAEGTTASGSKAS
;
A
#
# COMPACT_ATOMS: atom_id res chain seq x y z
N MET A 1 -29.30 16.82 34.91
CA MET A 1 -28.72 16.42 33.61
C MET A 1 -29.50 15.25 33.03
N GLU A 2 -29.53 14.07 33.66
CA GLU A 2 -30.41 12.99 33.18
C GLU A 2 -31.89 13.40 33.25
N SER A 3 -32.31 13.99 34.38
CA SER A 3 -33.62 14.64 34.59
C SER A 3 -33.86 15.95 33.81
N SER A 4 -33.18 16.14 32.68
CA SER A 4 -33.43 17.23 31.72
C SER A 4 -33.45 16.79 30.25
N LEU A 5 -32.99 15.59 29.91
CA LEU A 5 -33.19 15.00 28.57
C LEU A 5 -34.54 14.28 28.49
N PHE A 6 -34.84 13.43 29.48
CA PHE A 6 -36.04 12.59 29.51
C PHE A 6 -37.07 13.15 30.48
N ARG A 7 -37.49 14.41 30.29
CA ARG A 7 -38.62 14.95 31.07
C ARG A 7 -39.91 14.43 30.49
N ASP A 8 -40.72 13.84 31.37
CA ASP A 8 -42.03 13.26 31.07
C ASP A 8 -42.02 12.10 30.04
N ASP A 9 -40.83 11.50 29.81
CA ASP A 9 -40.61 10.32 28.97
C ASP A 9 -39.85 9.23 29.77
N GLU A 10 -40.61 8.30 30.37
CA GLU A 10 -40.04 7.24 31.21
C GLU A 10 -39.46 6.07 30.38
N GLU A 11 -39.97 5.84 29.16
CA GLU A 11 -39.53 4.78 28.25
C GLU A 11 -38.14 5.10 27.66
N GLY A 12 -37.93 6.34 27.18
CA GLY A 12 -36.61 6.82 26.76
C GLY A 12 -35.58 6.81 27.89
N ALA A 13 -36.03 7.14 29.12
CA ALA A 13 -35.20 7.06 30.31
C ALA A 13 -34.82 5.62 30.67
N GLU A 14 -35.70 4.64 30.42
CA GLU A 14 -35.44 3.20 30.61
C GLU A 14 -34.45 2.67 29.59
N LEU A 15 -34.70 2.92 28.30
CA LEU A 15 -33.79 2.54 27.21
C LEU A 15 -32.37 3.11 27.42
N PHE A 16 -32.24 4.32 27.97
CA PHE A 16 -30.93 4.88 28.32
C PHE A 16 -30.25 4.20 29.52
N ARG A 17 -31.02 3.70 30.50
CA ARG A 17 -30.47 2.85 31.58
C ARG A 17 -29.98 1.51 31.02
N ASP A 18 -30.78 0.85 30.19
CA ASP A 18 -30.43 -0.41 29.54
C ASP A 18 -29.18 -0.28 28.66
N ALA A 19 -29.07 0.79 27.88
CA ALA A 19 -27.87 1.07 27.09
C ALA A 19 -26.62 1.18 27.98
N LYS A 20 -26.69 1.85 29.14
CA LYS A 20 -25.58 1.91 30.11
C LYS A 20 -25.23 0.56 30.71
N ASP A 21 -26.25 -0.24 31.01
CA ASP A 21 -26.09 -1.59 31.55
C ASP A 21 -25.42 -2.53 30.53
N LEU A 22 -25.76 -2.41 29.25
CA LEU A 22 -25.09 -3.09 28.13
C LEU A 22 -23.64 -2.61 27.96
N ILE A 23 -23.37 -1.30 28.08
CA ILE A 23 -21.99 -0.75 28.10
C ILE A 23 -21.17 -1.33 29.26
N ALA A 24 -21.78 -1.58 30.43
CA ALA A 24 -21.14 -2.22 31.57
C ALA A 24 -20.87 -3.71 31.33
N LYS A 25 -21.86 -4.44 30.82
CA LYS A 25 -21.79 -5.88 30.48
C LYS A 25 -20.84 -6.18 29.31
N GLY A 26 -20.58 -5.21 28.45
CA GLY A 26 -19.66 -5.31 27.30
C GLY A 26 -20.33 -5.46 25.95
N ASP A 27 -21.67 -5.47 25.87
CA ASP A 27 -22.39 -5.47 24.60
C ASP A 27 -22.43 -4.05 24.02
N HIS A 28 -21.43 -3.75 23.20
CA HIS A 28 -21.29 -2.44 22.56
C HIS A 28 -22.13 -2.31 21.28
N THR A 29 -22.57 -3.43 20.70
CA THR A 29 -23.46 -3.43 19.54
C THR A 29 -24.86 -3.02 19.94
N LYS A 30 -25.48 -3.68 20.95
CA LYS A 30 -26.82 -3.30 21.42
C LYS A 30 -26.87 -1.96 22.12
N ALA A 31 -25.81 -1.57 22.84
CA ALA A 31 -25.71 -0.23 23.39
C ALA A 31 -25.68 0.86 22.30
N LEU A 32 -24.92 0.67 21.20
CA LEU A 32 -24.94 1.62 20.09
C LEU A 32 -26.27 1.62 19.33
N GLU A 33 -26.93 0.46 19.20
CA GLU A 33 -28.24 0.36 18.56
C GLU A 33 -29.28 1.27 19.26
N ILE A 34 -29.41 1.15 20.58
CA ILE A 34 -30.31 1.99 21.38
C ILE A 34 -29.87 3.45 21.35
N LEU A 35 -28.57 3.75 21.44
CA LEU A 35 -28.08 5.13 21.47
C LEU A 35 -28.26 5.88 20.13
N GLU A 36 -28.21 5.22 18.96
CA GLU A 36 -28.61 5.86 17.70
C GLU A 36 -30.10 6.18 17.66
N ASP A 37 -30.95 5.29 18.18
CA ASP A 37 -32.41 5.46 18.10
C ASP A 37 -32.88 6.59 19.02
N LEU A 38 -32.39 6.65 20.26
CA LEU A 38 -32.61 7.79 21.15
C LEU A 38 -32.09 9.11 20.51
N LEU A 39 -30.94 9.08 19.82
CA LEU A 39 -30.41 10.27 19.14
C LEU A 39 -31.25 10.73 17.93
N LEU A 40 -32.01 9.84 17.31
CA LEU A 40 -32.93 10.20 16.23
C LEU A 40 -34.25 10.78 16.75
N PHE A 41 -34.70 10.38 17.95
CA PHE A 41 -35.91 10.95 18.59
C PHE A 41 -35.65 12.31 19.26
N TYR A 42 -34.61 12.45 20.10
CA TYR A 42 -34.34 13.69 20.85
C TYR A 42 -33.33 14.62 20.14
N ALA A 43 -33.31 14.59 18.80
CA ALA A 43 -32.24 15.13 17.96
C ALA A 43 -31.88 16.64 18.12
N PRO A 44 -32.78 17.59 18.48
CA PRO A 44 -32.47 19.02 18.43
C PRO A 44 -32.13 19.70 19.76
N GLU A 45 -32.26 19.05 20.92
CA GLU A 45 -32.14 19.72 22.24
C GLU A 45 -30.83 19.44 23.01
N GLU A 46 -30.54 20.30 24.01
CA GLU A 46 -29.28 20.35 24.77
C GLU A 46 -28.95 19.06 25.55
N GLY A 47 -29.95 18.19 25.77
CA GLY A 47 -29.79 16.90 26.45
C GLY A 47 -28.99 15.86 25.66
N SER A 48 -28.92 15.98 24.32
CA SER A 48 -28.20 15.07 23.40
C SER A 48 -26.72 14.85 23.77
N SER A 49 -26.14 15.79 24.52
CA SER A 49 -24.82 15.74 25.16
C SER A 49 -24.55 14.44 25.96
N LEU A 50 -25.57 13.88 26.61
CA LEU A 50 -25.45 12.64 27.40
C LEU A 50 -25.32 11.40 26.53
N LEU A 51 -26.14 11.30 25.47
CA LEU A 51 -26.14 10.18 24.54
C LEU A 51 -24.79 10.10 23.81
N HIS A 52 -24.32 11.23 23.27
CA HIS A 52 -23.01 11.30 22.62
C HIS A 52 -21.83 11.03 23.56
N ASN A 53 -21.92 11.36 24.86
CA ASN A 53 -20.89 11.01 25.83
C ASN A 53 -20.78 9.48 26.02
N GLU A 54 -21.91 8.76 26.12
CA GLU A 54 -21.90 7.29 26.19
C GLU A 54 -21.36 6.66 24.89
N GLN A 55 -21.71 7.21 23.71
CA GLN A 55 -21.09 6.80 22.44
C GLN A 55 -19.57 7.00 22.44
N ALA A 56 -19.09 8.15 22.91
CA ALA A 56 -17.66 8.42 23.04
C ALA A 56 -16.97 7.47 24.03
N ARG A 57 -17.68 7.01 25.08
CA ARG A 57 -17.20 5.97 26.02
C ARG A 57 -17.10 4.61 25.33
N ILE A 58 -18.09 4.20 24.53
CA ILE A 58 -18.05 2.96 23.74
C ILE A 58 -16.88 3.00 22.76
N PHE A 59 -16.78 4.04 21.93
CA PHE A 59 -15.68 4.15 20.97
C PHE A 59 -14.31 4.26 21.65
N SER A 60 -14.22 4.89 22.82
CA SER A 60 -13.01 4.87 23.66
C SER A 60 -12.63 3.48 24.19
N LYS A 61 -13.59 2.55 24.38
CA LYS A 61 -13.32 1.14 24.72
C LYS A 61 -12.90 0.36 23.46
N LEU A 62 -13.69 0.44 22.39
CA LEU A 62 -13.44 -0.26 21.13
C LEU A 62 -12.09 0.10 20.50
N SER A 63 -11.70 1.39 20.54
CA SER A 63 -10.39 1.85 20.09
C SER A 63 -9.24 1.12 20.80
N ARG A 64 -9.32 0.94 22.13
CA ARG A 64 -8.30 0.21 22.91
C ARG A 64 -8.36 -1.30 22.72
N ALA A 65 -9.54 -1.86 22.45
CA ALA A 65 -9.68 -3.29 22.14
C ALA A 65 -9.09 -3.62 20.75
N ALA A 66 -9.18 -2.68 19.79
CA ALA A 66 -8.71 -2.83 18.41
C ALA A 66 -7.18 -2.79 18.22
N THR A 67 -6.40 -3.22 19.22
CA THR A 67 -4.93 -3.44 19.11
C THR A 67 -4.51 -4.24 17.86
N LYS A 68 -5.40 -5.11 17.37
CA LYS A 68 -5.18 -5.95 16.18
C LYS A 68 -5.41 -5.26 14.83
N ASN A 69 -5.84 -4.00 14.82
CA ASN A 69 -6.04 -3.21 13.60
C ASN A 69 -5.96 -1.70 13.96
N PRO A 70 -4.79 -1.05 13.82
CA PRO A 70 -4.62 0.34 14.27
C PRO A 70 -5.45 1.33 13.44
N ASN A 71 -5.75 1.03 12.18
CA ASN A 71 -6.66 1.83 11.35
C ASN A 71 -8.09 1.81 11.93
N LEU A 72 -8.55 0.66 12.44
CA LEU A 72 -9.85 0.53 13.11
C LEU A 72 -9.83 1.18 14.50
N ALA A 73 -8.73 1.03 15.26
CA ALA A 73 -8.53 1.72 16.53
C ALA A 73 -8.59 3.26 16.36
N PHE A 74 -7.97 3.78 15.30
CA PHE A 74 -8.04 5.18 14.88
C PHE A 74 -9.46 5.59 14.48
N THR A 75 -10.18 4.75 13.72
CA THR A 75 -11.56 5.02 13.28
C THR A 75 -12.49 5.21 14.48
N TYR A 76 -12.39 4.34 15.49
CA TYR A 76 -13.12 4.50 16.75
C TYR A 76 -12.64 5.74 17.54
N LEU A 77 -11.33 6.03 17.57
CA LEU A 77 -10.83 7.23 18.23
C LEU A 77 -11.37 8.53 17.61
N LEU A 78 -11.50 8.58 16.28
CA LEU A 78 -12.07 9.71 15.53
C LEU A 78 -13.58 9.83 15.77
N ALA A 79 -14.32 8.73 15.80
CA ALA A 79 -15.73 8.72 16.18
C ALA A 79 -15.93 9.26 17.61
N SER A 80 -15.05 8.88 18.55
CA SER A 80 -15.05 9.42 19.91
C SER A 80 -14.79 10.94 19.95
N VAL A 81 -14.01 11.52 19.02
CA VAL A 81 -13.87 12.98 18.92
C VAL A 81 -15.13 13.62 18.35
N SER A 82 -15.72 13.05 17.31
CA SER A 82 -16.93 13.59 16.66
C SER A 82 -18.10 13.75 17.64
N CYS A 83 -18.31 12.77 18.52
CA CYS A 83 -19.32 12.82 19.58
C CYS A 83 -19.05 13.90 20.65
N LEU A 84 -17.79 14.28 20.88
CA LEU A 84 -17.41 15.23 21.94
C LEU A 84 -17.22 16.67 21.44
N ALA A 85 -17.11 16.89 20.12
CA ALA A 85 -16.61 18.14 19.54
C ALA A 85 -17.49 19.39 19.74
N GLU A 86 -18.79 19.23 19.94
CA GLU A 86 -19.75 20.34 20.08
C GLU A 86 -20.11 20.65 21.55
N GLN A 87 -19.71 19.79 22.48
CA GLN A 87 -20.16 19.85 23.86
C GLN A 87 -19.17 20.62 24.73
N ALA A 88 -19.48 21.89 25.02
CA ALA A 88 -18.58 22.80 25.74
C ALA A 88 -18.13 22.25 27.12
N ASN A 89 -19.04 21.59 27.82
CA ASN A 89 -18.84 20.85 29.07
C ASN A 89 -17.95 19.59 28.93
N LEU A 90 -17.75 19.07 27.71
CA LEU A 90 -16.88 17.92 27.42
C LEU A 90 -15.55 18.32 26.72
N SER A 91 -15.29 19.62 26.54
CA SER A 91 -14.11 20.17 25.85
C SER A 91 -12.78 19.50 26.26
N ARG A 92 -12.54 19.27 27.56
CA ARG A 92 -11.33 18.56 28.04
C ARG A 92 -11.19 17.15 27.43
N LEU A 93 -12.27 16.36 27.40
CA LEU A 93 -12.25 15.01 26.85
C LEU A 93 -12.05 15.03 25.33
N CYS A 94 -12.62 16.04 24.65
CA CYS A 94 -12.36 16.27 23.23
C CYS A 94 -10.87 16.59 22.98
N ALA A 95 -10.28 17.52 23.75
CA ALA A 95 -8.86 17.85 23.67
C ALA A 95 -7.95 16.63 23.96
N GLU A 96 -8.27 15.81 24.96
CA GLU A 96 -7.57 14.56 25.28
C GLU A 96 -7.61 13.54 24.12
N ARG A 97 -8.73 13.44 23.41
CA ARG A 97 -8.87 12.55 22.25
C ARG A 97 -8.23 13.11 20.98
N LEU A 98 -8.28 14.42 20.78
CA LEU A 98 -7.57 15.13 19.70
C LEU A 98 -6.06 15.02 19.84
N HIS A 99 -5.52 15.10 21.07
CA HIS A 99 -4.11 14.85 21.35
C HIS A 99 -3.69 13.45 20.89
N GLN A 100 -4.49 12.43 21.23
CA GLN A 100 -4.26 11.04 20.83
C GLN A 100 -4.36 10.85 19.29
N LEU A 101 -5.29 11.52 18.60
CA LEU A 101 -5.33 11.52 17.12
C LEU A 101 -4.09 12.23 16.51
N GLY A 102 -3.57 13.26 17.18
CA GLY A 102 -2.32 13.91 16.83
C GLY A 102 -1.14 12.96 16.92
N GLN A 103 -1.05 12.19 18.02
CA GLN A 103 -0.02 11.17 18.24
C GLN A 103 -0.10 10.03 17.20
N HIS A 104 -1.29 9.47 16.95
CA HIS A 104 -1.48 8.37 16.01
C HIS A 104 -1.18 8.69 14.54
N LEU A 105 -1.12 9.97 14.14
CA LEU A 105 -0.94 10.39 12.75
C LEU A 105 0.25 11.35 12.51
N GLY A 106 0.91 11.83 13.55
CA GLY A 106 1.74 13.05 13.45
C GLY A 106 0.94 14.28 13.01
N SER A 107 -0.38 14.35 13.25
CA SER A 107 -1.21 15.37 12.62
C SER A 107 -1.18 16.71 13.37
N VAL A 108 -0.42 17.66 12.82
CA VAL A 108 -0.43 19.09 13.18
C VAL A 108 -1.84 19.70 13.19
N MET A 109 -2.79 19.14 12.41
CA MET A 109 -4.19 19.57 12.40
C MET A 109 -4.88 19.22 13.72
N TYR A 110 -4.72 17.98 14.19
CA TYR A 110 -5.28 17.53 15.47
C TYR A 110 -4.59 18.15 16.69
N TYR A 111 -3.27 18.37 16.65
CA TYR A 111 -2.59 19.14 17.70
C TYR A 111 -3.10 20.59 17.79
N LYS A 112 -3.29 21.28 16.65
CA LYS A 112 -3.84 22.66 16.67
C LYS A 112 -5.25 22.74 17.25
N GLU A 113 -6.10 21.77 16.93
CA GLU A 113 -7.46 21.71 17.46
C GLU A 113 -7.47 21.30 18.94
N CYS A 114 -6.57 20.42 19.37
CA CYS A 114 -6.33 20.11 20.79
C CYS A 114 -5.95 21.37 21.58
N VAL A 115 -4.99 22.18 21.10
CA VAL A 115 -4.60 23.45 21.73
C VAL A 115 -5.77 24.43 21.80
N ARG A 116 -6.55 24.55 20.71
CA ARG A 116 -7.73 25.43 20.64
C ARG A 116 -8.78 25.06 21.69
N ILE A 117 -9.21 23.80 21.70
CA ILE A 117 -10.26 23.32 22.62
C ILE A 117 -9.74 23.22 24.05
N GLY A 118 -8.47 22.86 24.26
CA GLY A 118 -7.84 22.83 25.58
C GLY A 118 -7.80 24.21 26.24
N LYS A 119 -7.37 25.25 25.51
CA LYS A 119 -7.38 26.64 26.01
C LYS A 119 -8.80 27.15 26.29
N GLN A 120 -9.76 26.84 25.42
CA GLN A 120 -11.18 27.12 25.65
C GLN A 120 -11.69 26.42 26.93
N SER A 121 -11.33 25.15 27.15
CA SER A 121 -11.71 24.38 28.33
C SER A 121 -11.12 24.97 29.62
N LEU A 122 -9.87 25.45 29.60
CA LEU A 122 -9.24 26.11 30.75
C LEU A 122 -9.93 27.45 31.10
N TYR A 123 -10.30 28.24 30.10
CA TYR A 123 -10.98 29.53 30.32
C TYR A 123 -12.36 29.36 30.99
N VAL A 124 -13.14 28.37 30.54
CA VAL A 124 -14.48 28.07 31.08
C VAL A 124 -14.40 27.38 32.46
N SER A 125 -13.41 26.53 32.70
CA SER A 125 -13.38 25.63 33.86
C SER A 125 -12.66 26.19 35.10
N ARG A 126 -13.10 27.35 35.59
CA ARG A 126 -12.50 28.02 36.78
C ARG A 126 -12.57 27.24 38.11
N GLY A 127 -13.28 26.10 38.14
CA GLY A 127 -13.41 25.21 39.30
C GLY A 127 -12.97 23.77 39.06
N LEU A 128 -12.03 23.52 38.14
CA LEU A 128 -11.50 22.19 37.87
C LEU A 128 -10.58 21.70 39.02
N GLU A 129 -10.55 20.40 39.30
CA GLU A 129 -9.52 19.79 40.15
C GLU A 129 -8.11 20.12 39.62
N GLU A 130 -7.26 20.63 40.50
CA GLU A 130 -5.93 21.19 40.18
C GLU A 130 -5.01 20.19 39.46
N GLU A 131 -5.10 18.90 39.79
CA GLU A 131 -4.36 17.83 39.09
C GLU A 131 -4.86 17.62 37.65
N ARG A 132 -6.18 17.62 37.43
CA ARG A 132 -6.77 17.53 36.08
C ARG A 132 -6.44 18.77 35.25
N ARG A 133 -6.34 19.94 35.90
CA ARG A 133 -5.93 21.20 35.28
C ARG A 133 -4.47 21.12 34.80
N LYS A 134 -3.54 20.74 35.69
CA LYS A 134 -2.12 20.54 35.37
C LYS A 134 -1.92 19.54 34.22
N LYS A 135 -2.69 18.45 34.20
CA LYS A 135 -2.65 17.48 33.09
C LYS A 135 -3.06 18.08 31.74
N LEU A 136 -4.11 18.92 31.72
CA LEU A 136 -4.55 19.61 30.50
C LEU A 136 -3.53 20.70 30.07
N GLU A 137 -2.97 21.45 31.00
CA GLU A 137 -1.92 22.44 30.71
C GLU A 137 -0.64 21.79 30.17
N PHE A 138 -0.24 20.61 30.68
CA PHE A 138 0.86 19.83 30.13
C PHE A 138 0.56 19.34 28.71
N MET A 139 -0.63 18.81 28.47
CA MET A 139 -1.06 18.34 27.14
C MET A 139 -1.09 19.45 26.09
N ILE A 140 -1.53 20.66 26.46
CA ILE A 140 -1.48 21.83 25.57
C ILE A 140 -0.03 22.18 25.25
N LYS A 141 0.89 22.14 26.23
CA LYS A 141 2.31 22.40 26.00
C LYS A 141 2.98 21.36 25.11
N ASP A 142 2.72 20.05 25.29
CA ASP A 142 3.21 19.01 24.38
C ASP A 142 2.65 19.23 22.97
N ALA A 143 1.34 19.47 22.81
CA ALA A 143 0.74 19.76 21.51
C ALA A 143 1.36 21.02 20.84
N GLU A 144 1.67 22.07 21.61
CA GLU A 144 2.38 23.25 21.11
C GLU A 144 3.83 22.94 20.70
N LEU A 145 4.56 22.14 21.48
CA LEU A 145 5.91 21.65 21.12
C LEU A 145 5.86 20.82 19.84
N ARG A 146 4.92 19.87 19.70
CA ARG A 146 4.73 19.11 18.45
C ARG A 146 4.45 20.04 17.27
N ILE A 147 3.63 21.07 17.43
CA ILE A 147 3.37 22.06 16.37
C ILE A 147 4.63 22.85 15.97
N LEU A 148 5.65 22.96 16.83
CA LEU A 148 6.97 23.53 16.48
C LEU A 148 7.90 22.50 15.83
N GLU A 149 8.05 21.30 16.41
CA GLU A 149 8.86 20.20 15.85
C GLU A 149 8.46 19.91 14.39
N CYS A 150 7.15 19.82 14.13
CA CYS A 150 6.56 19.58 12.81
C CYS A 150 6.72 20.75 11.80
N LYS A 151 7.46 21.81 12.14
CA LYS A 151 7.91 22.85 11.19
C LYS A 151 9.36 22.65 10.75
N THR A 152 10.12 21.80 11.44
CA THR A 152 11.55 21.59 11.16
C THR A 152 11.82 20.26 10.45
N GLU A 153 11.05 19.21 10.70
CA GLU A 153 11.15 17.97 9.93
C GLU A 153 9.83 17.19 9.84
N THR A 154 9.80 16.14 9.00
CA THR A 154 8.60 15.34 8.71
C THR A 154 8.54 14.09 9.59
N ILE A 155 7.33 13.64 9.92
CA ILE A 155 7.04 13.06 11.24
C ILE A 155 7.02 11.52 11.23
N ARG A 156 7.58 10.93 12.28
CA ARG A 156 7.56 9.48 12.58
C ARG A 156 6.12 8.99 12.85
N THR A 157 5.83 7.73 12.50
CA THR A 157 4.70 6.97 13.06
C THR A 157 5.16 5.61 13.55
N ASP A 158 5.22 5.45 14.87
CA ASP A 158 5.45 4.15 15.51
C ASP A 158 4.14 3.35 15.49
N GLU A 159 4.13 2.13 14.94
CA GLU A 159 3.02 1.17 15.09
C GLU A 159 3.51 -0.18 15.64
N ALA A 160 2.63 -0.86 16.38
CA ALA A 160 3.00 -1.94 17.28
C ALA A 160 3.21 -3.30 16.59
N LYS A 161 4.11 -4.11 17.16
CA LYS A 161 4.34 -5.51 16.78
C LYS A 161 3.04 -6.31 16.80
N PHE A 162 2.74 -7.04 15.72
CA PHE A 162 1.57 -7.90 15.66
C PHE A 162 1.94 -9.39 15.71
N VAL A 163 1.30 -10.13 16.62
CA VAL A 163 1.55 -11.56 16.83
C VAL A 163 0.46 -12.39 16.16
N GLU A 164 0.84 -13.21 15.17
CA GLU A 164 -0.04 -14.19 14.57
C GLU A 164 -0.32 -15.38 15.51
N THR A 165 -1.56 -15.48 15.99
CA THR A 165 -2.07 -16.70 16.61
C THR A 165 -2.51 -17.70 15.55
N LYS A 166 -1.59 -18.53 15.05
CA LYS A 166 -1.95 -19.71 14.22
C LYS A 166 -2.72 -20.73 15.07
N ARG A 167 -4.01 -20.94 14.74
CA ARG A 167 -4.82 -22.10 15.18
C ARG A 167 -5.76 -22.54 14.05
N SER A 168 -5.29 -23.45 13.21
CA SER A 168 -6.17 -24.30 12.40
C SER A 168 -6.71 -25.44 13.27
N PRO A 169 -8.03 -25.72 13.28
CA PRO A 169 -8.56 -26.99 13.77
C PRO A 169 -8.06 -28.16 12.91
N GLU A 170 -8.03 -29.36 13.48
CA GLU A 170 -7.66 -30.57 12.75
C GLU A 170 -8.73 -30.98 11.72
N PRO A 171 -8.34 -31.55 10.56
CA PRO A 171 -9.28 -31.85 9.47
C PRO A 171 -10.09 -33.13 9.72
N VAL A 172 -11.20 -32.98 10.45
CA VAL A 172 -12.33 -33.92 10.41
C VAL A 172 -12.95 -33.85 8.99
N ASN A 173 -12.51 -34.74 8.08
CA ASN A 173 -13.24 -35.25 6.89
C ASN A 173 -12.38 -36.06 5.88
N LYS A 174 -11.34 -36.78 6.33
CA LYS A 174 -10.56 -37.66 5.41
C LYS A 174 -11.42 -38.68 4.66
N GLY A 175 -12.42 -39.28 5.33
CA GLY A 175 -13.36 -40.24 4.72
C GLY A 175 -14.27 -39.59 3.66
N LEU A 176 -15.02 -38.55 4.03
CA LEU A 176 -15.91 -37.83 3.11
C LEU A 176 -15.18 -37.27 1.88
N ARG A 177 -13.92 -36.84 2.01
CA ARG A 177 -13.11 -36.38 0.87
C ARG A 177 -12.80 -37.51 -0.11
N LEU A 178 -12.51 -38.72 0.37
CA LEU A 178 -12.31 -39.90 -0.47
C LEU A 178 -13.61 -40.35 -1.14
N PHE A 179 -14.72 -40.39 -0.40
CA PHE A 179 -16.04 -40.69 -0.96
C PHE A 179 -16.41 -39.72 -2.09
N TRP A 180 -16.28 -38.41 -1.87
CA TRP A 180 -16.52 -37.40 -2.90
C TRP A 180 -15.62 -37.57 -4.13
N ILE A 181 -14.33 -37.87 -3.96
CA ILE A 181 -13.42 -38.10 -5.10
C ILE A 181 -13.93 -39.28 -5.94
N GLY A 182 -14.39 -40.36 -5.30
CA GLY A 182 -14.94 -41.56 -5.96
C GLY A 182 -16.31 -41.42 -6.63
N LEU A 183 -17.08 -40.35 -6.34
CA LEU A 183 -18.38 -40.13 -6.99
C LEU A 183 -18.25 -39.86 -8.50
N ASP A 184 -19.23 -40.32 -9.27
CA ASP A 184 -19.31 -40.05 -10.71
C ASP A 184 -19.47 -38.54 -11.02
N VAL A 185 -18.98 -38.13 -12.19
CA VAL A 185 -19.02 -36.76 -12.71
C VAL A 185 -20.45 -36.25 -12.88
N LYS A 186 -21.42 -37.09 -13.27
CA LYS A 186 -22.83 -36.69 -13.36
C LYS A 186 -23.41 -36.41 -11.98
N ILE A 187 -23.18 -37.30 -11.02
CA ILE A 187 -23.64 -37.13 -9.62
C ILE A 187 -23.06 -35.84 -9.02
N LYS A 188 -21.75 -35.59 -9.20
CA LYS A 188 -21.09 -34.35 -8.78
C LYS A 188 -21.73 -33.09 -9.40
N ARG A 189 -22.21 -33.16 -10.64
CA ARG A 189 -22.87 -32.03 -11.34
C ARG A 189 -24.32 -31.82 -10.87
N GLU A 190 -25.08 -32.87 -10.57
CA GLU A 190 -26.43 -32.72 -9.99
C GLU A 190 -26.38 -32.08 -8.61
N LEU A 191 -25.35 -32.36 -7.80
CA LEU A 191 -25.16 -31.73 -6.49
C LEU A 191 -24.82 -30.22 -6.57
N MET A 192 -24.58 -29.69 -7.77
CA MET A 192 -24.46 -28.25 -8.04
C MET A 192 -25.80 -27.59 -8.43
N LYS A 193 -26.90 -28.36 -8.49
CA LYS A 193 -28.27 -27.91 -8.80
C LYS A 193 -29.17 -28.12 -7.57
N VAL A 194 -29.20 -27.15 -6.65
CA VAL A 194 -30.00 -27.25 -5.42
C VAL A 194 -31.44 -26.81 -5.68
N SER A 195 -32.39 -27.75 -5.62
CA SER A 195 -33.83 -27.44 -5.69
C SER A 195 -34.26 -26.53 -4.54
N ILE A 196 -34.91 -25.42 -4.88
CA ILE A 196 -35.43 -24.45 -3.92
C ILE A 196 -36.53 -25.07 -3.04
N GLU A 197 -37.34 -25.98 -3.60
CA GLU A 197 -38.36 -26.72 -2.84
C GLU A 197 -37.74 -27.70 -1.83
N LYS A 198 -36.69 -28.43 -2.23
CA LYS A 198 -35.95 -29.31 -1.30
C LYS A 198 -35.29 -28.50 -0.17
N LEU A 199 -34.71 -27.34 -0.49
CA LEU A 199 -34.11 -26.46 0.51
C LEU A 199 -35.17 -25.87 1.47
N ARG A 200 -36.34 -25.46 0.96
CA ARG A 200 -37.50 -25.09 1.80
C ARG A 200 -37.86 -26.21 2.76
N GLY A 201 -38.01 -27.45 2.26
CA GLY A 201 -38.35 -28.62 3.06
C GLY A 201 -37.34 -28.90 4.18
N PHE A 202 -36.04 -28.78 3.90
CA PHE A 202 -34.97 -28.94 4.90
C PHE A 202 -35.03 -27.89 6.03
N VAL A 203 -35.50 -26.67 5.73
CA VAL A 203 -35.56 -25.53 6.67
C VAL A 203 -36.82 -25.53 7.57
N HIS A 204 -37.77 -26.45 7.36
CA HIS A 204 -39.03 -26.51 8.13
C HIS A 204 -38.87 -26.79 9.64
N SER A 205 -37.67 -27.12 10.13
CA SER A 205 -37.39 -27.30 11.55
C SER A 205 -37.45 -26.01 12.38
N SER A 206 -37.50 -24.82 11.76
CA SER A 206 -37.54 -23.53 12.48
C SER A 206 -38.25 -22.43 11.69
N GLU A 207 -39.38 -21.94 12.22
CA GLU A 207 -40.32 -21.05 11.52
C GLU A 207 -39.69 -19.71 11.08
N GLY A 208 -38.84 -19.11 11.92
CA GLY A 208 -38.15 -17.85 11.60
C GLY A 208 -37.16 -17.99 10.43
N SER A 209 -36.53 -19.16 10.30
CA SER A 209 -35.57 -19.49 9.25
C SER A 209 -36.22 -19.55 7.88
N LEU A 210 -37.41 -20.15 7.81
CA LEU A 210 -38.21 -20.20 6.58
C LEU A 210 -38.66 -18.79 6.17
N LYS A 211 -39.16 -17.98 7.13
CA LYS A 211 -39.54 -16.57 6.86
C LYS A 211 -38.36 -15.73 6.35
N ALA A 212 -37.15 -15.93 6.89
CA ALA A 212 -35.94 -15.26 6.41
C ALA A 212 -35.57 -15.70 4.98
N LEU A 213 -35.61 -17.00 4.69
CA LEU A 213 -35.37 -17.56 3.35
C LEU A 213 -36.38 -17.02 2.32
N GLU A 214 -37.67 -16.98 2.65
CA GLU A 214 -38.70 -16.41 1.78
C GLU A 214 -38.44 -14.92 1.48
N LYS A 215 -38.09 -14.11 2.48
CA LYS A 215 -37.78 -12.68 2.26
C LYS A 215 -36.57 -12.50 1.32
N VAL A 216 -35.51 -13.28 1.51
CA VAL A 216 -34.32 -13.26 0.64
C VAL A 216 -34.66 -13.69 -0.79
N LEU A 217 -35.45 -14.74 -0.96
CA LEU A 217 -35.87 -15.24 -2.27
C LEU A 217 -36.79 -14.25 -3.00
N ALA A 218 -37.70 -13.58 -2.29
CA ALA A 218 -38.54 -12.52 -2.86
C ALA A 218 -37.68 -11.35 -3.39
N TYR A 219 -36.76 -10.83 -2.58
CA TYR A 219 -35.83 -9.77 -2.97
C TYR A 219 -34.99 -10.15 -4.19
N ALA A 220 -34.44 -11.38 -4.20
CA ALA A 220 -33.66 -11.92 -5.30
C ALA A 220 -34.47 -12.02 -6.61
N LYS A 221 -35.76 -12.39 -6.52
CA LYS A 221 -36.68 -12.50 -7.67
C LYS A 221 -37.06 -11.14 -8.24
N GLU A 222 -37.34 -10.17 -7.38
CA GLU A 222 -37.75 -8.82 -7.77
C GLU A 222 -36.60 -8.00 -8.34
N HIS A 223 -35.53 -7.81 -7.57
CA HIS A 223 -34.44 -6.90 -7.93
C HIS A 223 -33.32 -7.57 -8.73
N LYS A 224 -33.34 -8.90 -8.89
CA LYS A 224 -32.33 -9.68 -9.62
C LYS A 224 -30.91 -9.52 -9.02
N ARG A 225 -30.84 -9.29 -7.71
CA ARG A 225 -29.61 -9.06 -6.95
C ARG A 225 -29.65 -9.73 -5.58
N TRP A 226 -28.49 -10.16 -5.10
CA TRP A 226 -28.27 -10.59 -3.72
C TRP A 226 -27.92 -9.43 -2.78
N THR A 227 -27.22 -8.40 -3.28
CA THR A 227 -26.83 -7.25 -2.46
C THR A 227 -27.98 -6.26 -2.31
N THR A 228 -28.36 -5.99 -1.06
CA THR A 228 -29.25 -4.90 -0.65
C THR A 228 -28.45 -3.85 0.12
N TRP A 229 -28.88 -2.59 0.10
CA TRP A 229 -28.29 -1.54 0.94
C TRP A 229 -29.26 -1.20 2.07
N VAL A 230 -28.84 -1.34 3.32
CA VAL A 230 -29.73 -1.20 4.49
C VAL A 230 -29.21 -0.11 5.44
N CYS A 231 -30.07 0.83 5.81
CA CYS A 231 -29.78 1.77 6.89
C CYS A 231 -29.73 1.03 8.23
N ARG A 232 -28.66 1.23 9.03
CA ARG A 232 -28.45 0.50 10.28
C ARG A 232 -29.11 1.17 11.51
N THR A 233 -30.02 2.12 11.31
CA THR A 233 -30.79 2.84 12.35
C THR A 233 -32.28 2.47 12.32
N ILE A 234 -33.10 2.98 13.26
CA ILE A 234 -34.57 2.84 13.24
C ILE A 234 -35.26 3.37 11.96
N CYS A 235 -34.56 4.08 11.07
CA CYS A 235 -35.10 4.38 9.74
C CYS A 235 -35.46 3.12 8.94
N LEU A 236 -34.80 1.97 9.22
CA LEU A 236 -35.03 0.63 8.67
C LEU A 236 -35.08 0.49 7.13
N ALA A 237 -34.82 1.58 6.40
CA ALA A 237 -34.95 1.66 4.96
C ALA A 237 -33.91 0.79 4.23
N ASP A 238 -34.39 -0.01 3.28
CA ASP A 238 -33.60 -0.77 2.33
C ASP A 238 -33.69 -0.19 0.91
N PHE A 239 -32.60 -0.34 0.14
CA PHE A 239 -32.42 0.30 -1.15
C PHE A 239 -31.87 -0.67 -2.21
N SER A 240 -32.31 -0.47 -3.45
CA SER A 240 -31.89 -1.27 -4.60
C SER A 240 -30.55 -0.83 -5.19
N LYS A 241 -30.13 0.41 -4.91
CA LYS A 241 -28.90 1.04 -5.42
C LYS A 241 -28.13 1.76 -4.31
N ALA A 242 -26.82 1.90 -4.51
CA ALA A 242 -25.92 2.59 -3.60
C ALA A 242 -26.22 4.10 -3.54
N GLU A 243 -26.63 4.67 -4.66
CA GLU A 243 -26.95 6.09 -4.84
C GLU A 243 -28.20 6.50 -4.05
N GLU A 244 -29.22 5.63 -4.02
CA GLU A 244 -30.44 5.79 -3.22
C GLU A 244 -30.12 5.79 -1.72
N CYS A 245 -29.32 4.81 -1.29
CA CYS A 245 -28.83 4.70 0.09
C CYS A 245 -27.97 5.90 0.50
N LYS A 246 -27.11 6.39 -0.40
CA LYS A 246 -26.29 7.59 -0.17
C LYS A 246 -27.15 8.84 0.00
N ALA A 247 -28.12 9.07 -0.89
CA ALA A 247 -29.03 10.20 -0.81
C ALA A 247 -29.87 10.17 0.49
N HIS A 248 -30.24 8.98 0.97
CA HIS A 248 -30.89 8.82 2.28
C HIS A 248 -29.99 9.27 3.44
N PHE A 249 -28.69 8.96 3.45
CA PHE A 249 -27.78 9.46 4.50
C PHE A 249 -27.57 10.97 4.43
N GLU A 250 -27.49 11.52 3.22
CA GLU A 250 -27.38 12.97 2.99
C GLU A 250 -28.62 13.72 3.52
N GLN A 251 -29.81 13.12 3.41
CA GLN A 251 -31.08 13.72 3.86
C GLN A 251 -31.40 13.48 5.35
N GLN A 252 -31.26 12.23 5.84
CA GLN A 252 -31.82 11.80 7.12
C GLN A 252 -30.77 11.67 8.23
N HIS A 253 -29.47 11.64 7.90
CA HIS A 253 -28.39 11.33 8.85
C HIS A 253 -27.30 12.42 8.94
N GLY A 254 -27.54 13.59 8.34
CA GLY A 254 -26.58 14.71 8.37
C GLY A 254 -25.26 14.42 7.64
N ALA A 255 -25.26 13.50 6.68
CA ALA A 255 -24.08 13.18 5.86
C ALA A 255 -23.77 14.24 4.78
N ASP A 256 -24.63 15.26 4.66
CA ASP A 256 -24.43 16.42 3.80
C ASP A 256 -24.27 17.73 4.58
N PHE A 257 -23.62 18.71 3.95
CA PHE A 257 -23.67 20.09 4.37
C PHE A 257 -23.84 20.99 3.14
N LYS A 258 -24.94 21.74 3.11
CA LYS A 258 -25.19 22.80 2.13
C LYS A 258 -25.10 24.15 2.85
N PRO A 259 -24.39 25.15 2.31
CA PRO A 259 -24.44 26.51 2.83
C PRO A 259 -25.82 27.12 2.57
N GLU A 260 -26.19 28.12 3.37
CA GLU A 260 -27.51 28.75 3.34
C GLU A 260 -27.75 29.60 2.07
N LEU A 261 -26.66 30.05 1.43
CA LEU A 261 -26.70 30.93 0.26
C LEU A 261 -25.95 30.29 -0.91
N GLU A 262 -26.65 30.04 -2.02
CA GLU A 262 -26.11 29.35 -3.20
C GLU A 262 -24.91 30.09 -3.83
N LYS A 263 -24.91 31.42 -3.79
CA LYS A 263 -23.80 32.28 -4.25
C LYS A 263 -22.45 32.02 -3.56
N ASP A 264 -22.45 31.47 -2.34
CA ASP A 264 -21.23 31.28 -1.55
C ASP A 264 -20.65 29.86 -1.72
N VAL A 265 -21.39 28.94 -2.37
CA VAL A 265 -20.99 27.56 -2.70
C VAL A 265 -19.67 27.55 -3.48
N VAL A 266 -18.72 26.71 -3.04
CA VAL A 266 -17.43 26.59 -3.73
C VAL A 266 -17.57 25.67 -4.94
N VAL A 267 -17.69 26.26 -6.13
CA VAL A 267 -17.80 25.52 -7.39
C VAL A 267 -16.43 24.95 -7.80
N ARG A 268 -16.36 23.63 -7.99
CA ARG A 268 -15.19 22.90 -8.52
C ARG A 268 -15.02 23.18 -10.02
N ILE A 269 -13.78 23.23 -10.49
CA ILE A 269 -13.48 23.43 -11.92
C ILE A 269 -14.10 22.30 -12.79
N GLY A 270 -14.76 22.68 -13.89
CA GLY A 270 -15.39 21.73 -14.80
C GLY A 270 -14.38 20.94 -15.66
N LYS A 271 -14.73 19.69 -16.03
CA LYS A 271 -13.88 18.77 -16.82
C LYS A 271 -13.30 19.40 -18.09
N ASN A 272 -14.09 20.20 -18.80
CA ASN A 272 -13.65 20.95 -19.99
C ASN A 272 -12.38 21.79 -19.70
N TRP A 273 -12.43 22.66 -18.68
CA TRP A 273 -11.30 23.51 -18.33
C TRP A 273 -10.11 22.67 -17.84
N GLY A 274 -10.36 21.62 -17.06
CA GLY A 274 -9.32 20.67 -16.63
C GLY A 274 -8.58 19.98 -17.79
N HIS A 275 -9.28 19.61 -18.87
CA HIS A 275 -8.64 19.10 -20.10
C HIS A 275 -7.78 20.18 -20.76
N LYS A 276 -8.26 21.43 -20.83
CA LYS A 276 -7.50 22.55 -21.41
C LYS A 276 -6.18 22.81 -20.67
N ILE A 277 -6.13 22.71 -19.33
CA ILE A 277 -4.89 22.91 -18.55
C ILE A 277 -3.86 21.82 -18.91
N LYS A 278 -4.27 20.55 -18.97
CA LYS A 278 -3.35 19.42 -19.22
C LYS A 278 -2.74 19.48 -20.62
N GLY A 279 -3.51 19.90 -21.62
CA GLY A 279 -3.05 20.11 -22.99
C GLY A 279 -2.07 21.27 -23.18
N GLY A 280 -1.69 21.50 -24.43
CA GLY A 280 -0.91 22.67 -24.88
C GLY A 280 0.58 22.67 -24.58
N GLY A 281 1.34 23.25 -25.52
CA GLY A 281 2.65 23.83 -25.24
C GLY A 281 2.46 25.11 -24.45
N TRP A 282 2.91 25.14 -23.20
CA TRP A 282 2.86 26.32 -22.34
C TRP A 282 4.09 27.20 -22.62
N GLU A 283 4.11 27.74 -23.83
CA GLU A 283 5.23 28.48 -24.43
C GLU A 283 5.00 29.99 -24.33
N ALA A 284 6.07 30.75 -24.22
CA ALA A 284 6.02 32.20 -24.08
C ALA A 284 5.48 32.88 -25.35
N VAL A 285 4.29 33.49 -25.26
CA VAL A 285 3.69 34.28 -26.35
C VAL A 285 4.40 35.62 -26.47
N ASP A 286 4.76 36.06 -27.67
CA ASP A 286 5.20 37.44 -27.89
C ASP A 286 4.00 38.36 -27.67
N THR A 287 3.95 38.94 -26.47
CA THR A 287 2.84 39.78 -26.03
C THR A 287 2.73 41.08 -26.83
N VAL A 288 3.84 41.58 -27.40
CA VAL A 288 3.82 42.82 -28.19
C VAL A 288 3.27 42.51 -29.59
N ALA A 289 3.82 41.49 -30.26
CA ALA A 289 3.33 41.07 -31.57
C ALA A 289 1.87 40.58 -31.51
N ALA A 290 1.48 39.87 -30.44
CA ALA A 290 0.10 39.41 -30.26
C ALA A 290 -0.88 40.57 -29.99
N VAL A 291 -0.48 41.62 -29.26
CA VAL A 291 -1.30 42.82 -29.07
C VAL A 291 -1.48 43.58 -30.38
N GLU A 292 -0.43 43.73 -31.18
CA GLU A 292 -0.53 44.40 -32.48
C GLU A 292 -1.41 43.61 -33.46
N MET A 293 -1.31 42.26 -33.44
CA MET A 293 -2.21 41.39 -34.20
C MET A 293 -3.68 41.53 -33.76
N ILE A 294 -3.97 41.65 -32.46
CA ILE A 294 -5.33 41.93 -31.96
C ILE A 294 -5.83 43.31 -32.43
N LYS A 295 -4.96 44.33 -32.44
CA LYS A 295 -5.32 45.70 -32.86
C LYS A 295 -5.53 45.82 -34.39
N THR A 296 -4.81 45.04 -35.20
CA THR A 296 -4.78 45.19 -36.67
C THR A 296 -5.54 44.11 -37.45
N GLN A 297 -5.69 42.90 -36.90
CA GLN A 297 -6.23 41.71 -37.57
C GLN A 297 -7.36 41.06 -36.75
N LEU A 298 -8.20 41.88 -36.11
CA LEU A 298 -9.14 41.44 -35.07
C LEU A 298 -10.06 40.28 -35.52
N GLU A 299 -10.61 40.31 -36.74
CA GLU A 299 -11.51 39.26 -37.23
C GLU A 299 -10.79 37.92 -37.50
N ASP A 300 -9.54 37.95 -37.98
CA ASP A 300 -8.71 36.75 -38.14
C ASP A 300 -8.38 36.14 -36.77
N VAL A 301 -8.09 36.99 -35.77
CA VAL A 301 -7.93 36.55 -34.38
C VAL A 301 -9.21 35.91 -33.85
N LYS A 302 -10.38 36.56 -33.99
CA LYS A 302 -11.68 35.97 -33.59
C LYS A 302 -11.92 34.62 -34.24
N ALA A 303 -11.56 34.44 -35.51
CA ALA A 303 -11.75 33.19 -36.23
C ALA A 303 -10.94 32.05 -35.59
N PHE A 304 -9.63 32.22 -35.38
CA PHE A 304 -8.82 31.16 -34.79
C PHE A 304 -9.05 30.99 -33.28
N THR A 305 -9.34 32.06 -32.54
CA THR A 305 -9.62 31.94 -31.09
C THR A 305 -10.99 31.32 -30.82
N THR A 306 -11.97 31.47 -31.70
CA THR A 306 -13.26 30.74 -31.61
C THR A 306 -13.08 29.23 -31.72
N GLU A 307 -12.13 28.76 -32.53
CA GLU A 307 -11.73 27.35 -32.57
C GLU A 307 -10.87 26.93 -31.37
N ALA A 308 -9.95 27.80 -30.93
CA ALA A 308 -9.18 27.61 -29.70
C ALA A 308 -10.09 27.57 -28.46
N ARG A 309 -11.23 28.24 -28.45
CA ARG A 309 -12.23 28.25 -27.36
C ARG A 309 -12.70 26.83 -27.02
N LYS A 310 -12.79 25.95 -28.03
CA LYS A 310 -13.15 24.52 -27.88
C LYS A 310 -11.95 23.68 -27.45
N LYS A 311 -10.79 23.87 -28.11
CA LYS A 311 -9.57 23.05 -27.95
C LYS A 311 -8.69 23.44 -26.75
N GLY A 312 -8.89 24.65 -26.23
CA GLY A 312 -8.06 25.32 -25.22
C GLY A 312 -6.86 26.10 -25.75
N TRP A 313 -6.49 25.91 -27.03
CA TRP A 313 -5.19 26.30 -27.58
C TRP A 313 -5.27 26.64 -29.08
N SER A 314 -4.48 27.63 -29.51
CA SER A 314 -4.12 27.96 -30.90
C SER A 314 -2.61 27.93 -31.08
N ASN A 315 -2.14 27.48 -32.24
CA ASN A 315 -0.74 27.59 -32.68
C ASN A 315 -0.47 28.82 -33.56
N GLN A 316 -1.45 29.75 -33.68
CA GLN A 316 -1.35 30.96 -34.51
C GLN A 316 -0.96 32.22 -33.71
N TRP A 317 -0.80 32.11 -32.38
CA TRP A 317 -0.21 33.17 -31.59
C TRP A 317 1.31 33.24 -31.84
N PRO A 318 1.91 34.44 -31.98
CA PRO A 318 3.36 34.58 -32.10
C PRO A 318 4.05 34.14 -30.80
N LEU A 319 5.17 33.45 -30.92
CA LEU A 319 5.95 32.92 -29.79
C LEU A 319 7.32 33.61 -29.73
N VAL A 320 7.93 33.62 -28.54
CA VAL A 320 9.27 34.16 -28.30
C VAL A 320 10.08 33.25 -27.37
N GLU A 321 11.37 33.11 -27.66
CA GLU A 321 12.30 32.26 -26.89
C GLU A 321 12.71 32.94 -25.55
N ASP A 322 11.78 32.97 -24.58
CA ASP A 322 12.08 33.29 -23.18
C ASP A 322 12.04 32.01 -22.33
N GLU A 323 13.21 31.39 -22.11
CA GLU A 323 13.36 30.20 -21.27
C GLU A 323 12.85 30.40 -19.84
N ASN A 324 13.07 31.58 -19.25
CA ASN A 324 12.69 31.87 -17.86
C ASN A 324 11.17 31.95 -17.72
N ARG A 325 10.51 32.65 -18.67
CA ARG A 325 9.05 32.68 -18.73
C ARG A 325 8.47 31.29 -19.03
N SER A 326 9.10 30.53 -19.92
CA SER A 326 8.68 29.15 -20.24
C SER A 326 8.86 28.20 -19.05
N GLY A 327 9.86 28.41 -18.19
CA GLY A 327 10.02 27.69 -16.93
C GLY A 327 8.88 27.99 -15.95
N LEU A 328 8.63 29.27 -15.67
CA LEU A 328 7.52 29.69 -14.80
C LEU A 328 6.15 29.20 -15.33
N LEU A 329 5.93 29.21 -16.65
CA LEU A 329 4.71 28.68 -17.27
C LEU A 329 4.57 27.16 -17.06
N LYS A 330 5.66 26.38 -17.14
CA LYS A 330 5.66 24.94 -16.84
C LYS A 330 5.35 24.67 -15.37
N GLU A 331 5.90 25.44 -14.43
CA GLU A 331 5.59 25.28 -13.00
C GLU A 331 4.14 25.66 -12.67
N VAL A 332 3.63 26.77 -13.21
CA VAL A 332 2.21 27.15 -13.07
C VAL A 332 1.29 26.08 -13.68
N LYS A 333 1.65 25.48 -14.81
CA LYS A 333 0.94 24.32 -15.39
C LYS A 333 0.90 23.16 -14.39
N LEU A 334 2.05 22.75 -13.84
CA LEU A 334 2.16 21.62 -12.92
C LEU A 334 1.30 21.81 -11.67
N LEU A 335 1.30 23.00 -11.06
CA LEU A 335 0.44 23.30 -9.92
C LEU A 335 -1.05 23.30 -10.30
N LEU A 336 -1.45 23.93 -11.40
CA LEU A 336 -2.85 23.94 -11.84
C LEU A 336 -3.37 22.54 -12.20
N VAL A 337 -2.54 21.68 -12.80
CA VAL A 337 -2.86 20.27 -13.05
C VAL A 337 -2.99 19.51 -11.73
N SER A 338 -2.06 19.67 -10.79
CA SER A 338 -2.11 19.00 -9.48
C SER A 338 -3.37 19.39 -8.69
N LEU A 339 -3.70 20.69 -8.61
CA LEU A 339 -4.91 21.17 -7.94
C LEU A 339 -6.19 20.63 -8.62
N TYR A 340 -6.18 20.44 -9.95
CA TYR A 340 -7.29 19.82 -10.67
C TYR A 340 -7.41 18.31 -10.40
N GLU A 341 -6.30 17.57 -10.38
CA GLU A 341 -6.30 16.12 -10.14
C GLU A 341 -6.70 15.78 -8.69
N HIS A 342 -6.30 16.60 -7.73
CA HIS A 342 -6.81 16.56 -6.35
C HIS A 342 -8.23 17.15 -6.21
N GLN A 343 -8.85 17.62 -7.30
CA GLN A 343 -10.20 18.19 -7.36
C GLN A 343 -10.44 19.47 -6.53
N ILE A 344 -9.38 20.13 -6.06
CA ILE A 344 -9.42 21.34 -5.20
C ILE A 344 -9.25 22.66 -5.96
N LEU A 345 -9.03 22.63 -7.27
CA LEU A 345 -9.09 23.82 -8.12
C LEU A 345 -10.54 24.32 -8.23
N SER A 346 -10.84 25.47 -7.62
CA SER A 346 -12.15 26.12 -7.69
C SER A 346 -12.26 27.08 -8.89
N CYS A 347 -13.50 27.43 -9.27
CA CYS A 347 -13.76 28.50 -10.22
C CYS A 347 -13.15 29.84 -9.75
N SER A 348 -13.22 30.15 -8.45
CA SER A 348 -12.62 31.35 -7.86
C SER A 348 -11.11 31.46 -8.12
N ILE A 349 -10.38 30.34 -8.03
CA ILE A 349 -8.94 30.30 -8.31
C ILE A 349 -8.67 30.48 -9.80
N ARG A 350 -9.44 29.83 -10.69
CA ARG A 350 -9.39 30.09 -12.14
C ARG A 350 -9.58 31.58 -12.42
N ASP A 351 -10.64 32.18 -11.87
CA ASP A 351 -11.01 33.56 -12.15
C ASP A 351 -9.97 34.55 -11.62
N TRP A 352 -9.34 34.25 -10.48
CA TRP A 352 -8.19 35.01 -10.00
C TRP A 352 -6.98 34.92 -10.95
N VAL A 353 -6.61 33.74 -11.45
CA VAL A 353 -5.53 33.60 -12.44
C VAL A 353 -5.88 34.33 -13.74
N MET A 354 -7.13 34.24 -14.23
CA MET A 354 -7.57 34.92 -15.46
C MET A 354 -7.63 36.46 -15.33
N ARG A 355 -7.69 37.03 -14.11
CA ARG A 355 -7.55 38.49 -13.91
C ARG A 355 -6.18 39.02 -14.31
N PHE A 356 -5.11 38.22 -14.24
CA PHE A 356 -3.77 38.67 -14.61
C PHE A 356 -3.66 38.97 -16.13
N PRO A 357 -4.04 38.06 -17.06
CA PRO A 357 -4.06 38.37 -18.49
C PRO A 357 -4.91 39.59 -18.83
N VAL A 358 -6.09 39.75 -18.21
CA VAL A 358 -6.93 40.96 -18.40
C VAL A 358 -6.21 42.22 -17.96
N LYS A 359 -5.65 42.26 -16.73
CA LYS A 359 -4.91 43.42 -16.21
C LYS A 359 -3.64 43.70 -17.01
N HIS A 360 -3.03 42.69 -17.64
CA HIS A 360 -1.84 42.84 -18.47
C HIS A 360 -2.20 43.37 -19.88
N LEU A 361 -3.17 42.79 -20.57
CA LEU A 361 -3.60 43.24 -21.91
C LEU A 361 -4.20 44.66 -21.90
N ARG A 362 -4.97 45.03 -20.87
CA ARG A 362 -5.48 46.41 -20.71
C ARG A 362 -4.35 47.44 -20.54
N LYS A 363 -3.21 47.09 -19.91
CA LYS A 363 -2.02 47.98 -19.82
C LYS A 363 -1.35 48.21 -21.18
N LEU A 364 -1.59 47.32 -22.15
CA LEU A 364 -1.07 47.40 -23.52
C LEU A 364 -2.13 47.98 -24.49
N GLU A 365 -3.14 48.65 -23.93
CA GLU A 365 -4.21 49.37 -24.65
C GLU A 365 -5.08 48.46 -25.53
N VAL A 366 -5.21 47.17 -25.18
CA VAL A 366 -6.25 46.32 -25.78
C VAL A 366 -7.59 46.65 -25.11
N SER A 367 -8.62 46.91 -25.93
CA SER A 367 -9.96 47.20 -25.42
C SER A 367 -10.59 45.99 -24.74
N GLU A 368 -11.49 46.23 -23.78
CA GLU A 368 -12.25 45.17 -23.11
C GLU A 368 -13.17 44.42 -24.08
N GLU A 369 -13.72 45.12 -25.08
CA GLU A 369 -14.50 44.54 -26.18
C GLU A 369 -13.66 43.54 -26.98
N SER A 370 -12.46 43.91 -27.45
CA SER A 370 -11.58 43.01 -28.19
C SER A 370 -11.09 41.80 -27.37
N ILE A 371 -10.86 41.95 -26.06
CA ILE A 371 -10.50 40.82 -25.17
C ILE A 371 -11.65 39.81 -25.07
N ASN A 372 -12.90 40.29 -25.00
CA ASN A 372 -14.09 39.47 -24.90
C ASN A 372 -14.46 38.80 -26.23
N ASP A 373 -14.48 39.56 -27.33
CA ASP A 373 -14.72 39.08 -28.70
C ASP A 373 -13.74 37.96 -29.09
N CYS A 374 -12.45 38.12 -28.75
CA CYS A 374 -11.44 37.11 -29.04
C CYS A 374 -11.47 35.94 -28.04
N HIS A 375 -12.41 35.88 -27.09
CA HIS A 375 -12.57 34.81 -26.09
C HIS A 375 -11.30 34.41 -25.32
N ILE A 376 -10.30 35.31 -25.23
CA ILE A 376 -8.93 34.98 -24.78
C ILE A 376 -8.96 34.36 -23.37
N VAL A 377 -9.72 34.98 -22.48
CA VAL A 377 -9.90 34.60 -21.05
C VAL A 377 -10.64 33.28 -20.82
N GLU A 378 -11.28 32.71 -21.84
CA GLU A 378 -11.91 31.39 -21.74
C GLU A 378 -10.91 30.23 -21.94
N THR A 379 -9.63 30.55 -22.15
CA THR A 379 -8.54 29.61 -22.39
C THR A 379 -7.40 29.81 -21.37
N PRO A 380 -6.76 28.74 -20.89
CA PRO A 380 -5.56 28.86 -20.05
C PRO A 380 -4.35 29.39 -20.86
N GLN A 381 -4.39 29.32 -22.20
CA GLN A 381 -3.34 29.91 -23.05
C GLN A 381 -3.15 31.42 -22.83
N SER A 382 -4.19 32.14 -22.37
CA SER A 382 -4.09 33.55 -21.97
C SER A 382 -2.99 33.82 -20.92
N VAL A 383 -2.65 32.84 -20.07
CA VAL A 383 -1.55 32.94 -19.09
C VAL A 383 -0.18 33.07 -19.77
N CYS A 384 -0.02 32.58 -20.99
CA CYS A 384 1.23 32.60 -21.75
C CYS A 384 1.64 34.00 -22.22
N PHE A 385 0.72 34.98 -22.19
CA PHE A 385 0.95 36.39 -22.51
C PHE A 385 1.62 37.16 -21.36
N LEU A 386 1.67 36.60 -20.15
CA LEU A 386 2.09 37.32 -18.96
C LEU A 386 3.60 37.60 -18.91
N GLY A 387 3.98 38.60 -18.11
CA GLY A 387 5.36 38.85 -17.71
C GLY A 387 5.82 37.94 -16.57
N ARG A 388 7.15 37.89 -16.36
CA ARG A 388 7.77 37.08 -15.29
C ARG A 388 7.27 37.47 -13.88
N TYR A 389 6.95 38.75 -13.66
CA TYR A 389 6.44 39.25 -12.38
C TYR A 389 5.02 38.75 -12.07
N GLU A 390 4.09 38.81 -13.04
CA GLU A 390 2.75 38.25 -12.90
C GLU A 390 2.77 36.73 -12.70
N LEU A 391 3.60 36.01 -13.46
CA LEU A 391 3.75 34.56 -13.32
C LEU A 391 4.32 34.16 -11.96
N SER A 392 5.28 34.92 -11.43
CA SER A 392 5.86 34.67 -10.10
C SER A 392 4.83 34.85 -8.98
N GLN A 393 3.91 35.81 -9.09
CA GLN A 393 2.80 35.99 -8.13
C GLN A 393 1.82 34.81 -8.18
N ILE A 394 1.44 34.36 -9.39
CA ILE A 394 0.57 33.19 -9.58
C ILE A 394 1.22 31.95 -8.99
N LEU A 395 2.50 31.70 -9.32
CA LEU A 395 3.28 30.57 -8.82
C LEU A 395 3.38 30.57 -7.28
N ALA A 396 3.77 31.71 -6.69
CA ALA A 396 3.89 31.86 -5.24
C ALA A 396 2.56 31.61 -4.53
N PHE A 397 1.45 32.16 -5.02
CA PHE A 397 0.14 31.94 -4.43
C PHE A 397 -0.29 30.46 -4.53
N LEU A 398 -0.22 29.85 -5.72
CA LEU A 398 -0.63 28.46 -5.93
C LEU A 398 0.21 27.50 -5.08
N GLY A 399 1.51 27.77 -4.90
CA GLY A 399 2.41 27.01 -4.02
C GLY A 399 2.00 27.03 -2.54
N THR A 400 1.20 28.01 -2.09
CA THR A 400 0.65 28.01 -0.72
C THR A 400 -0.56 27.08 -0.52
N ILE A 401 -1.12 26.50 -1.58
CA ILE A 401 -2.30 25.64 -1.51
C ILE A 401 -1.88 24.18 -1.26
N LYS A 402 -2.30 23.63 -0.10
CA LYS A 402 -2.05 22.22 0.23
C LYS A 402 -2.99 21.29 -0.53
N CYS A 403 -2.43 20.29 -1.20
CA CYS A 403 -3.17 19.26 -1.93
C CYS A 403 -3.73 18.13 -1.03
N GLU A 404 -3.16 17.96 0.17
CA GLU A 404 -3.55 16.90 1.11
C GLU A 404 -4.00 17.43 2.48
N ARG A 405 -4.81 16.61 3.17
CA ARG A 405 -5.26 16.83 4.56
C ARG A 405 -4.98 15.58 5.39
N HIS A 406 -4.16 15.71 6.43
CA HIS A 406 -3.88 14.63 7.38
C HIS A 406 -4.97 14.56 8.47
N ASP A 407 -6.20 14.22 8.07
CA ASP A 407 -7.38 14.03 8.93
C ASP A 407 -7.73 12.56 9.19
N GLY A 408 -6.91 11.64 8.70
CA GLY A 408 -7.15 10.21 8.89
C GLY A 408 -8.24 9.60 8.02
N THR A 409 -8.82 10.30 7.04
CA THR A 409 -9.80 9.71 6.11
C THR A 409 -9.23 8.49 5.37
N GLU A 410 -7.93 8.45 5.10
CA GLU A 410 -7.25 7.29 4.52
C GLU A 410 -7.22 6.08 5.48
N GLN A 411 -6.92 6.30 6.76
CA GLN A 411 -6.95 5.29 7.81
C GLN A 411 -8.36 4.74 7.99
N VAL A 412 -9.39 5.60 8.01
CA VAL A 412 -10.80 5.15 8.03
C VAL A 412 -11.15 4.35 6.77
N CYS A 413 -10.70 4.79 5.58
CA CYS A 413 -10.90 4.01 4.35
C CYS A 413 -10.32 2.59 4.45
N ARG A 414 -9.11 2.45 4.99
CA ARG A 414 -8.42 1.16 5.19
C ARG A 414 -9.07 0.29 6.25
N ALA A 415 -9.56 0.89 7.35
CA ALA A 415 -10.32 0.18 8.37
C ALA A 415 -11.60 -0.43 7.78
N VAL A 416 -12.33 0.35 6.98
CA VAL A 416 -13.55 -0.10 6.31
C VAL A 416 -13.27 -1.19 5.27
N ASP A 417 -12.27 -1.02 4.40
CA ASP A 417 -11.92 -2.08 3.45
C ASP A 417 -11.50 -3.38 4.17
N SER A 418 -10.74 -3.28 5.27
CA SER A 418 -10.37 -4.43 6.12
C SER A 418 -11.56 -5.10 6.83
N VAL A 419 -12.68 -4.42 7.03
CA VAL A 419 -13.93 -5.01 7.55
C VAL A 419 -14.72 -5.65 6.41
N LEU A 420 -14.81 -4.97 5.27
CA LEU A 420 -15.50 -5.46 4.08
C LEU A 420 -14.87 -6.72 3.49
N ASP A 421 -13.53 -6.81 3.45
CA ASP A 421 -12.82 -8.00 2.96
C ASP A 421 -12.99 -9.22 3.87
N ARG A 422 -13.35 -9.04 5.15
CA ARG A 422 -13.66 -10.14 6.10
C ARG A 422 -15.06 -10.72 5.90
N ILE A 423 -16.03 -9.89 5.50
CA ILE A 423 -17.41 -10.31 5.23
C ILE A 423 -17.67 -10.64 3.75
N ARG A 424 -16.66 -10.47 2.89
CA ARG A 424 -16.80 -10.64 1.44
C ARG A 424 -16.99 -12.11 1.06
N ILE A 425 -18.20 -12.42 0.60
CA ILE A 425 -18.55 -13.67 -0.08
C ILE A 425 -17.79 -13.74 -1.42
N LYS A 426 -17.30 -14.93 -1.75
CA LYS A 426 -16.51 -15.20 -2.98
C LYS A 426 -17.31 -16.07 -3.95
N GLU A 427 -18.18 -16.90 -3.40
CA GLU A 427 -19.03 -17.87 -4.06
C GLU A 427 -20.13 -17.20 -4.89
N SER A 428 -20.20 -17.55 -6.18
CA SER A 428 -21.38 -17.24 -6.99
C SER A 428 -22.52 -18.20 -6.66
N VAL A 429 -23.69 -17.67 -6.35
CA VAL A 429 -24.96 -18.42 -6.35
C VAL A 429 -25.81 -17.82 -7.46
N GLU A 430 -26.07 -18.58 -8.50
CA GLU A 430 -26.84 -18.17 -9.67
C GLU A 430 -28.22 -18.87 -9.63
N LEU A 431 -29.16 -18.49 -10.51
CA LEU A 431 -30.50 -19.09 -10.55
C LEU A 431 -30.86 -19.54 -11.97
N ASP A 432 -31.82 -20.45 -12.11
CA ASP A 432 -32.47 -20.80 -13.38
C ASP A 432 -33.53 -19.76 -13.79
N GLU A 433 -33.92 -19.72 -15.07
CA GLU A 433 -34.99 -18.81 -15.54
C GLU A 433 -36.37 -19.13 -14.94
N GLN A 434 -36.63 -20.38 -14.51
CA GLN A 434 -37.87 -20.78 -13.85
C GLN A 434 -37.91 -20.45 -12.34
N PHE A 435 -36.79 -20.04 -11.73
CA PHE A 435 -36.67 -19.81 -10.28
C PHE A 435 -36.98 -21.06 -9.44
N SER A 436 -36.51 -22.24 -9.89
CA SER A 436 -36.68 -23.54 -9.24
C SER A 436 -35.37 -24.15 -8.69
N LEU A 437 -34.21 -23.72 -9.20
CA LEU A 437 -32.88 -24.25 -8.91
C LEU A 437 -31.91 -23.13 -8.52
N MET A 438 -31.24 -23.28 -7.37
CA MET A 438 -29.99 -22.57 -7.07
C MET A 438 -28.83 -23.29 -7.74
N LEU A 439 -28.01 -22.53 -8.46
CA LEU A 439 -26.86 -23.03 -9.21
C LEU A 439 -25.58 -22.56 -8.53
N LEU A 440 -24.79 -23.52 -8.07
CA LEU A 440 -23.59 -23.29 -7.27
C LEU A 440 -22.38 -22.92 -8.12
N ASP A 441 -21.38 -22.32 -7.45
CA ASP A 441 -20.13 -21.91 -8.08
C ASP A 441 -19.39 -23.09 -8.73
N LYS A 442 -19.42 -23.14 -10.07
CA LYS A 442 -18.73 -24.13 -10.91
C LYS A 442 -17.22 -24.29 -10.63
N ARG A 443 -16.59 -23.38 -9.89
CA ARG A 443 -15.20 -23.54 -9.40
C ARG A 443 -15.08 -24.69 -8.38
N LEU A 444 -16.11 -24.97 -7.58
CA LEU A 444 -16.12 -26.01 -6.53
C LEU A 444 -15.94 -27.45 -7.05
N LEU A 445 -16.16 -27.68 -8.35
CA LEU A 445 -15.92 -28.97 -9.01
C LEU A 445 -14.43 -29.24 -9.34
N LYS A 446 -13.61 -28.19 -9.46
CA LYS A 446 -12.22 -28.30 -9.90
C LYS A 446 -11.29 -28.79 -8.77
N SER A 447 -10.15 -29.36 -9.16
CA SER A 447 -9.05 -29.79 -8.27
C SER A 447 -7.95 -28.74 -8.10
N ASN A 448 -7.90 -27.74 -8.99
CA ASN A 448 -6.87 -26.71 -9.02
C ASN A 448 -7.47 -25.36 -8.65
N SER A 449 -7.25 -24.95 -7.39
CA SER A 449 -7.61 -23.64 -6.82
C SER A 449 -6.88 -22.45 -7.47
N ALA A 450 -6.01 -22.70 -8.46
CA ALA A 450 -5.27 -21.69 -9.23
C ALA A 450 -6.09 -20.99 -10.33
N ALA A 451 -7.38 -21.30 -10.49
CA ALA A 451 -8.31 -20.48 -11.27
C ALA A 451 -8.88 -19.39 -10.35
N PRO A 452 -8.43 -18.12 -10.46
CA PRO A 452 -8.83 -17.07 -9.54
C PRO A 452 -10.35 -16.85 -9.53
N PHE A 453 -10.84 -16.32 -8.41
CA PHE A 453 -12.18 -15.75 -8.35
C PHE A 453 -12.20 -14.51 -9.26
N ASP A 454 -12.74 -14.70 -10.47
CA ASP A 454 -12.71 -13.75 -11.59
C ASP A 454 -12.97 -12.30 -11.14
N GLY A 455 -12.08 -11.41 -11.57
CA GLY A 455 -11.84 -10.08 -10.98
C GLY A 455 -12.94 -9.04 -11.21
N CYS A 456 -14.11 -9.46 -11.67
CA CYS A 456 -15.32 -8.64 -11.59
C CYS A 456 -15.54 -8.18 -10.15
N VAL A 457 -15.85 -6.90 -10.00
CA VAL A 457 -16.61 -6.44 -8.83
C VAL A 457 -17.98 -7.08 -8.97
N ASP A 458 -18.18 -8.17 -8.24
CA ASP A 458 -19.48 -8.79 -8.07
C ASP A 458 -20.40 -7.78 -7.39
N ASP A 459 -21.26 -7.14 -8.18
CA ASP A 459 -22.26 -6.18 -7.74
C ASP A 459 -23.53 -6.86 -7.22
N GLY A 460 -23.42 -8.16 -6.90
CA GLY A 460 -24.49 -9.00 -6.41
C GLY A 460 -25.53 -9.38 -7.46
N LYS A 461 -25.35 -9.04 -8.74
CA LYS A 461 -26.31 -9.40 -9.79
C LYS A 461 -26.38 -10.92 -10.00
N ILE A 462 -27.60 -11.42 -10.02
CA ILE A 462 -27.92 -12.81 -10.28
C ILE A 462 -27.94 -13.02 -11.80
N LYS A 463 -27.18 -14.01 -12.28
CA LYS A 463 -27.27 -14.46 -13.67
C LYS A 463 -28.33 -15.54 -13.74
N PHE A 464 -29.32 -15.33 -14.59
CA PHE A 464 -30.36 -16.32 -14.87
C PHE A 464 -29.88 -17.26 -15.97
N ILE A 465 -29.91 -18.56 -15.71
CA ILE A 465 -29.34 -19.60 -16.55
C ILE A 465 -30.47 -20.38 -17.23
N LYS A 466 -30.44 -20.41 -18.57
CA LYS A 466 -31.43 -21.12 -19.41
C LYS A 466 -31.34 -22.63 -19.34
N ASP A 467 -30.12 -23.14 -19.22
CA ASP A 467 -29.82 -24.57 -19.28
C ASP A 467 -28.73 -24.90 -18.23
N PRO A 468 -29.11 -25.45 -17.06
CA PRO A 468 -28.19 -25.86 -16.02
C PRO A 468 -27.22 -26.98 -16.43
N ASP A 469 -27.59 -27.83 -17.39
CA ASP A 469 -26.75 -28.94 -17.84
C ASP A 469 -25.64 -28.44 -18.77
N VAL A 470 -25.96 -27.57 -19.73
CA VAL A 470 -24.98 -26.86 -20.56
C VAL A 470 -24.07 -25.98 -19.71
N HIS A 471 -24.57 -25.39 -18.60
CA HIS A 471 -23.75 -24.61 -17.67
C HIS A 471 -22.59 -25.43 -17.07
N TYR A 472 -22.86 -26.66 -16.61
CA TYR A 472 -21.84 -27.52 -15.99
C TYR A 472 -21.15 -28.48 -16.96
N ALA A 473 -21.65 -28.67 -18.19
CA ALA A 473 -21.09 -29.61 -19.17
C ALA A 473 -19.58 -29.44 -19.40
N LYS A 474 -19.08 -28.20 -19.37
CA LYS A 474 -17.67 -27.84 -19.57
C LYS A 474 -16.83 -27.78 -18.28
N ALA A 475 -17.39 -28.12 -17.11
CA ALA A 475 -16.67 -28.14 -15.84
C ALA A 475 -15.97 -29.49 -15.61
N GLN A 476 -14.65 -29.46 -15.36
CA GLN A 476 -13.88 -30.61 -14.88
C GLN A 476 -14.25 -30.89 -13.41
N ALA A 477 -14.57 -32.14 -13.07
CA ALA A 477 -15.11 -32.56 -11.77
C ALA A 477 -14.20 -33.55 -11.02
N GLN A 478 -12.90 -33.25 -10.98
CA GLN A 478 -11.84 -34.12 -10.44
C GLN A 478 -11.31 -33.66 -9.06
N GLY A 479 -11.89 -32.62 -8.46
CA GLY A 479 -11.42 -32.05 -7.19
C GLY A 479 -12.12 -32.55 -5.93
N GLY A 480 -11.45 -32.35 -4.79
CA GLY A 480 -11.99 -32.52 -3.44
C GLY A 480 -12.35 -31.19 -2.75
N ASP A 481 -12.45 -30.12 -3.54
CA ASP A 481 -12.51 -28.74 -3.05
C ASP A 481 -13.90 -28.42 -2.48
N MET A 482 -14.96 -29.00 -3.05
CA MET A 482 -16.33 -28.98 -2.50
C MET A 482 -16.39 -29.43 -1.02
N ILE A 483 -15.78 -30.56 -0.66
CA ILE A 483 -15.75 -31.05 0.74
C ILE A 483 -14.92 -30.13 1.64
N SER A 484 -13.86 -29.53 1.08
CA SER A 484 -13.01 -28.57 1.80
C SER A 484 -13.80 -27.27 2.10
N TRP A 485 -14.61 -26.80 1.14
CA TRP A 485 -15.49 -25.64 1.25
C TRP A 485 -16.69 -25.88 2.18
N LEU A 486 -17.26 -27.09 2.20
CA LEU A 486 -18.29 -27.49 3.17
C LEU A 486 -17.73 -27.58 4.60
N GLY A 487 -16.48 -28.06 4.76
CA GLY A 487 -15.78 -28.08 6.05
C GLY A 487 -15.33 -26.70 6.53
N ASP A 488 -15.04 -25.77 5.61
CA ASP A 488 -14.67 -24.40 5.93
C ASP A 488 -15.89 -23.59 6.41
N SER A 489 -16.14 -23.73 7.71
CA SER A 489 -17.10 -22.96 8.50
C SER A 489 -16.51 -21.64 9.04
N SER A 490 -15.39 -21.13 8.49
CA SER A 490 -14.90 -19.78 8.78
C SER A 490 -15.64 -18.70 7.97
N SER A 491 -16.25 -19.06 6.84
CA SER A 491 -17.02 -18.15 5.98
C SER A 491 -18.44 -17.85 6.49
N VAL A 492 -18.81 -18.31 7.69
CA VAL A 492 -20.16 -18.25 8.26
C VAL A 492 -20.06 -17.96 9.76
N ASP A 493 -20.70 -16.89 10.24
CA ASP A 493 -20.88 -16.68 11.68
C ASP A 493 -21.74 -17.82 12.25
N LYS A 494 -21.25 -18.43 13.33
CA LYS A 494 -21.87 -19.63 13.94
C LYS A 494 -23.08 -19.30 14.80
N SER A 495 -23.33 -18.03 15.12
CA SER A 495 -24.64 -17.63 15.62
C SER A 495 -25.64 -17.60 14.47
N PHE A 496 -26.62 -18.49 14.52
CA PHE A 496 -27.78 -18.47 13.62
C PHE A 496 -28.43 -17.07 13.64
N PRO A 497 -28.83 -16.52 12.47
CA PRO A 497 -28.29 -15.23 12.08
C PRO A 497 -28.90 -14.04 12.83
N LYS A 498 -28.00 -13.17 13.29
CA LYS A 498 -28.33 -11.87 13.88
C LYS A 498 -29.14 -11.00 12.91
N PRO A 499 -29.94 -10.03 13.40
CA PRO A 499 -30.51 -8.97 12.58
C PRO A 499 -29.49 -8.33 11.63
N ILE A 500 -29.91 -8.03 10.39
CA ILE A 500 -29.10 -7.33 9.39
C ILE A 500 -28.53 -6.02 9.96
N ARG A 501 -29.29 -5.35 10.84
CA ARG A 501 -28.92 -4.10 11.51
C ARG A 501 -27.63 -4.18 12.34
N GLU A 502 -27.38 -5.30 13.03
CA GLU A 502 -26.23 -5.48 13.93
C GLU A 502 -24.89 -5.67 13.19
N HIS A 503 -24.94 -6.07 11.92
CA HIS A 503 -23.76 -6.47 11.14
C HIS A 503 -22.78 -5.30 10.93
N ASN A 504 -21.65 -5.34 11.64
CA ASN A 504 -20.62 -4.28 11.68
C ASN A 504 -21.13 -2.91 12.18
N LEU A 505 -22.22 -2.88 12.97
CA LEU A 505 -22.87 -1.65 13.44
C LEU A 505 -21.87 -0.68 14.11
N GLU A 506 -20.96 -1.20 14.94
CA GLU A 506 -19.90 -0.42 15.59
C GLU A 506 -19.08 0.40 14.59
N THR A 507 -18.60 -0.25 13.52
CA THR A 507 -17.81 0.41 12.48
C THR A 507 -18.68 1.33 11.61
N TRP A 508 -19.93 0.93 11.32
CA TRP A 508 -20.87 1.74 10.56
C TRP A 508 -21.16 3.08 11.25
N VAL A 509 -21.51 3.05 12.54
CA VAL A 509 -21.74 4.27 13.33
C VAL A 509 -20.47 5.10 13.45
N ALA A 510 -19.30 4.46 13.66
CA ALA A 510 -18.04 5.18 13.73
C ALA A 510 -17.72 5.96 12.43
N VAL A 511 -18.01 5.37 11.27
CA VAL A 511 -17.86 6.02 9.96
C VAL A 511 -18.92 7.12 9.76
N LEU A 512 -20.18 6.90 10.15
CA LEU A 512 -21.21 7.95 10.12
C LEU A 512 -20.78 9.16 10.96
N ARG A 513 -20.30 8.94 12.18
CA ARG A 513 -19.76 9.99 13.05
C ARG A 513 -18.55 10.70 12.41
N ALA A 514 -17.70 9.99 11.67
CA ALA A 514 -16.60 10.61 10.91
C ALA A 514 -17.11 11.47 9.72
N VAL A 515 -18.14 11.03 8.98
CA VAL A 515 -18.78 11.85 7.93
C VAL A 515 -19.39 13.11 8.55
N GLN A 516 -20.18 12.97 9.61
CA GLN A 516 -20.79 14.10 10.34
C GLN A 516 -19.72 15.08 10.86
N TYR A 517 -18.55 14.60 11.31
CA TYR A 517 -17.42 15.46 11.68
C TYR A 517 -16.87 16.28 10.50
N THR A 518 -16.81 15.69 9.29
CA THR A 518 -16.46 16.45 8.08
C THR A 518 -17.53 17.46 7.67
N CYS A 519 -18.81 17.17 7.84
CA CYS A 519 -19.91 18.14 7.64
C CYS A 519 -19.80 19.33 8.61
N LYS A 520 -19.52 19.07 9.90
CA LYS A 520 -19.25 20.11 10.91
C LYS A 520 -18.05 20.98 10.52
N ALA A 521 -16.96 20.36 10.05
CA ALA A 521 -15.78 21.07 9.55
C ALA A 521 -16.06 21.91 8.29
N LEU A 522 -16.94 21.46 7.38
CA LEU A 522 -17.42 22.28 6.25
C LEU A 522 -18.19 23.50 6.74
N ARG A 523 -19.18 23.33 7.63
CA ARG A 523 -19.95 24.43 8.23
C ARG A 523 -19.02 25.50 8.81
N THR A 524 -18.01 25.10 9.60
CA THR A 524 -17.01 26.03 10.14
C THR A 524 -16.25 26.79 9.05
N LYS A 525 -15.92 26.17 7.91
CA LYS A 525 -15.21 26.86 6.82
C LYS A 525 -16.10 27.76 5.98
N TYR A 526 -17.38 27.46 5.82
CA TYR A 526 -18.33 28.39 5.21
C TYR A 526 -18.58 29.62 6.08
N VAL A 527 -18.77 29.46 7.41
CA VAL A 527 -18.86 30.60 8.34
C VAL A 527 -17.55 31.43 8.34
N MET A 528 -16.38 30.80 8.23
CA MET A 528 -15.12 31.54 8.04
C MET A 528 -15.03 32.26 6.69
N LYS A 529 -15.64 31.73 5.62
CA LYS A 529 -15.69 32.38 4.30
C LYS A 529 -16.56 33.64 4.34
N GLU A 530 -17.76 33.51 4.92
CA GLU A 530 -18.73 34.59 5.12
C GLU A 530 -18.12 35.80 5.85
N HIS A 531 -17.47 35.58 7.00
CA HIS A 531 -16.76 36.64 7.74
C HIS A 531 -15.68 37.36 6.91
N VAL A 532 -14.97 36.63 6.04
CA VAL A 532 -13.94 37.21 5.17
C VAL A 532 -14.56 37.98 3.99
N LEU A 533 -15.70 37.52 3.45
CA LEU A 533 -16.44 38.21 2.39
C LEU A 533 -17.13 39.49 2.89
N GLU A 534 -17.72 39.49 4.09
CA GLU A 534 -18.21 40.73 4.72
C GLU A 534 -17.07 41.72 4.96
N TYR A 535 -15.88 41.24 5.34
CA TYR A 535 -14.70 42.08 5.49
C TYR A 535 -14.17 42.61 4.13
N GLU A 536 -14.25 41.82 3.04
CA GLU A 536 -13.93 42.28 1.67
C GLU A 536 -14.91 43.37 1.20
N ALA A 537 -16.21 43.20 1.50
CA ALA A 537 -17.23 44.22 1.26
C ALA A 537 -17.01 45.48 2.11
N ALA A 538 -16.58 45.32 3.37
CA ALA A 538 -16.25 46.44 4.26
C ALA A 538 -15.03 47.24 3.76
N LEU A 539 -13.94 46.58 3.32
CA LEU A 539 -12.80 47.24 2.67
C LEU A 539 -13.20 47.94 1.37
N THR A 540 -14.07 47.32 0.57
CA THR A 540 -14.60 47.94 -0.65
C THR A 540 -15.46 49.16 -0.32
N PHE A 541 -16.17 49.18 0.81
CA PHE A 541 -16.85 50.38 1.30
C PHE A 541 -15.88 51.46 1.82
N VAL A 542 -14.79 51.09 2.50
CA VAL A 542 -13.70 51.99 2.93
C VAL A 542 -13.04 52.67 1.71
N GLU A 543 -12.72 51.91 0.67
CA GLU A 543 -12.18 52.40 -0.60
C GLU A 543 -13.16 53.38 -1.29
N ASN A 544 -14.44 53.02 -1.39
CA ASN A 544 -15.47 53.88 -1.97
C ASN A 544 -15.64 55.20 -1.20
N LEU A 545 -15.48 55.23 0.12
CA LEU A 545 -15.50 56.49 0.89
C LEU A 545 -14.33 57.41 0.51
N CYS A 546 -13.14 56.86 0.25
CA CYS A 546 -11.98 57.65 -0.21
C CYS A 546 -12.25 58.22 -1.62
N MET A 547 -12.68 57.36 -2.55
CA MET A 547 -13.02 57.75 -3.93
C MET A 547 -14.17 58.78 -4.01
N LEU A 548 -15.11 58.77 -3.06
CA LEU A 548 -16.17 59.77 -2.96
C LEU A 548 -15.67 61.12 -2.42
N GLU A 549 -14.73 61.11 -1.48
CA GLU A 549 -14.09 62.34 -0.98
C GLU A 549 -13.19 62.96 -2.07
N ASP A 550 -12.53 62.18 -2.92
CA ASP A 550 -11.78 62.71 -4.07
C ASP A 550 -12.68 63.40 -5.09
N LYS A 551 -13.79 62.76 -5.48
CA LYS A 551 -14.83 63.42 -6.30
C LYS A 551 -15.39 64.68 -5.63
N ARG A 552 -15.43 64.73 -4.29
CA ARG A 552 -15.83 65.94 -3.54
C ARG A 552 -14.74 67.02 -3.56
N ARG A 553 -13.45 66.64 -3.48
CA ARG A 553 -12.28 67.54 -3.55
C ARG A 553 -12.11 68.16 -4.92
N GLU A 554 -12.31 67.39 -5.99
CA GLU A 554 -12.29 67.85 -7.40
C GLU A 554 -13.32 68.97 -7.65
N ASN A 555 -14.49 68.89 -6.99
CA ASN A 555 -15.60 69.83 -7.15
C ASN A 555 -15.63 70.96 -6.09
N ALA A 556 -14.62 71.05 -5.20
CA ALA A 556 -14.63 72.00 -4.08
C ALA A 556 -13.61 73.14 -4.23
N GLN A 557 -14.09 74.38 -4.27
CA GLN A 557 -13.26 75.60 -4.34
C GLN A 557 -12.65 76.06 -2.99
N ASP A 558 -12.95 75.39 -1.87
CA ASP A 558 -12.47 75.75 -0.52
C ASP A 558 -11.62 74.64 0.09
N ASP A 559 -10.29 74.83 0.08
CA ASP A 559 -9.32 73.90 0.68
C ASP A 559 -9.56 73.63 2.17
N ARG A 560 -10.16 74.57 2.91
CA ARG A 560 -10.37 74.44 4.37
C ARG A 560 -11.39 73.36 4.76
N ARG A 561 -12.06 72.74 3.79
CA ARG A 561 -13.08 71.69 4.00
C ARG A 561 -12.66 70.28 3.55
N LYS A 562 -11.42 70.09 3.12
CA LYS A 562 -10.88 68.77 2.73
C LYS A 562 -10.53 67.97 3.99
N LYS A 563 -11.16 66.82 4.21
CA LYS A 563 -10.77 65.86 5.27
C LYS A 563 -9.74 64.90 4.70
N SER A 564 -8.72 64.50 5.47
CA SER A 564 -7.91 63.31 5.13
C SER A 564 -8.80 62.07 5.14
N TYR A 565 -8.44 61.03 4.37
CA TYR A 565 -9.17 59.76 4.42
C TYR A 565 -9.14 59.18 5.84
N ALA A 566 -8.01 59.29 6.54
CA ALA A 566 -7.87 58.85 7.92
C ALA A 566 -8.87 59.54 8.87
N SER A 567 -9.07 60.86 8.72
CA SER A 567 -10.09 61.57 9.49
C SER A 567 -11.51 61.17 9.09
N LEU A 568 -11.80 61.03 7.79
CA LEU A 568 -13.11 60.65 7.28
C LEU A 568 -13.54 59.24 7.76
N LEU A 569 -12.61 58.27 7.70
CA LEU A 569 -12.85 56.89 8.12
C LEU A 569 -13.00 56.77 9.64
N CYS A 570 -12.18 57.49 10.42
CA CYS A 570 -12.33 57.59 11.87
C CYS A 570 -13.71 58.16 12.25
N ASP A 571 -14.10 59.31 11.68
CA ASP A 571 -15.40 59.94 11.95
C ASP A 571 -16.56 58.99 11.60
N ARG A 572 -16.44 58.21 10.51
CA ARG A 572 -17.46 57.25 10.08
C ARG A 572 -17.55 56.01 10.98
N CYS A 573 -16.44 55.58 11.59
CA CYS A 573 -16.46 54.55 12.63
C CYS A 573 -17.17 55.05 13.88
N GLU A 574 -16.84 56.26 14.34
CA GLU A 574 -17.49 56.89 15.50
C GLU A 574 -19.00 57.12 15.29
N GLU A 575 -19.44 57.32 14.04
CA GLU A 575 -20.87 57.43 13.72
C GLU A 575 -21.60 56.08 13.66
N ARG A 576 -20.98 55.02 13.12
CA ARG A 576 -21.62 53.70 12.91
C ARG A 576 -21.62 52.81 14.16
N VAL A 577 -20.47 52.67 14.82
CA VAL A 577 -20.27 51.67 15.88
C VAL A 577 -21.25 51.85 17.06
N PRO A 578 -21.65 53.07 17.49
CA PRO A 578 -22.68 53.24 18.51
C PRO A 578 -24.09 52.88 18.03
N LYS A 579 -24.42 53.11 16.75
CA LYS A 579 -25.76 52.88 16.16
C LYS A 579 -26.01 51.41 15.88
N GLU A 580 -24.98 50.71 15.43
CA GLU A 580 -25.03 49.34 14.92
C GLU A 580 -24.25 48.36 15.82
N LYS A 581 -24.20 48.59 17.13
CA LYS A 581 -23.25 47.94 18.09
C LYS A 581 -23.20 46.40 18.04
N ASN A 582 -24.30 45.73 17.67
CA ASN A 582 -24.37 44.27 17.57
C ASN A 582 -24.25 43.73 16.13
N SER A 583 -24.17 44.61 15.12
CA SER A 583 -24.07 44.25 13.70
C SER A 583 -22.69 43.66 13.37
N LEU A 584 -22.66 42.50 12.71
CA LEU A 584 -21.41 41.88 12.23
C LEU A 584 -20.70 42.80 11.24
N THR A 585 -21.44 43.37 10.29
CA THR A 585 -20.92 44.29 9.27
C THR A 585 -20.33 45.57 9.87
N ALA A 586 -20.92 46.12 10.94
CA ALA A 586 -20.36 47.29 11.63
C ALA A 586 -19.07 46.97 12.40
N ARG A 587 -18.99 45.79 13.01
CA ARG A 587 -17.79 45.27 13.67
C ARG A 587 -16.67 45.03 12.65
N LEU A 588 -16.97 44.39 11.52
CA LEU A 588 -16.00 44.12 10.46
C LEU A 588 -15.54 45.40 9.74
N PHE A 589 -16.42 46.40 9.58
CA PHE A 589 -16.02 47.74 9.11
C PHE A 589 -15.03 48.43 10.06
N LEU A 590 -15.22 48.31 11.38
CA LEU A 590 -14.28 48.82 12.35
C LEU A 590 -12.91 48.10 12.26
N CYS A 591 -12.91 46.76 12.19
CA CYS A 591 -11.69 45.97 11.98
C CYS A 591 -10.95 46.40 10.70
N ALA A 592 -11.68 46.60 9.59
CA ALA A 592 -11.10 47.01 8.32
C ALA A 592 -10.43 48.39 8.38
N VAL A 593 -11.02 49.36 9.07
CA VAL A 593 -10.41 50.69 9.26
C VAL A 593 -9.20 50.63 10.20
N ARG A 594 -9.23 49.82 11.28
CA ARG A 594 -8.04 49.58 12.12
C ARG A 594 -6.90 48.98 11.31
N ASP A 595 -7.15 47.89 10.57
CA ASP A 595 -6.11 47.17 9.86
C ASP A 595 -5.48 48.04 8.75
N VAL A 596 -6.28 48.90 8.09
CA VAL A 596 -5.82 49.94 7.16
C VAL A 596 -4.98 51.02 7.85
N PHE A 597 -5.17 51.29 9.15
CA PHE A 597 -4.36 52.26 9.89
C PHE A 597 -3.09 51.65 10.49
N GLU A 598 -3.15 50.42 10.98
CA GLU A 598 -1.99 49.68 11.50
C GLU A 598 -1.02 49.23 10.37
N GLY A 599 -1.46 49.21 9.12
CA GLY A 599 -0.69 48.69 7.99
C GLY A 599 -0.59 47.15 8.00
N GLY A 600 -1.59 46.49 8.58
CA GLY A 600 -1.64 45.03 8.69
C GLY A 600 -1.75 44.33 7.33
N TRP A 601 -1.27 43.09 7.26
CA TRP A 601 -1.31 42.26 6.05
C TRP A 601 -2.10 40.95 6.21
N ASP A 602 -2.50 40.58 7.44
CA ASP A 602 -3.47 39.51 7.70
C ASP A 602 -4.69 40.09 8.43
N PRO A 603 -5.90 40.07 7.84
CA PRO A 603 -7.12 40.62 8.45
C PRO A 603 -7.42 40.05 9.85
N THR A 604 -7.58 40.93 10.85
CA THR A 604 -7.81 40.52 12.24
C THR A 604 -9.24 40.80 12.71
N PHE A 605 -9.91 39.77 13.25
CA PHE A 605 -11.31 39.83 13.66
C PHE A 605 -11.52 40.13 15.15
N ASP A 606 -10.45 40.53 15.83
CA ASP A 606 -10.50 41.02 17.21
C ASP A 606 -11.12 42.44 17.25
N LEU A 607 -11.69 42.81 18.39
CA LEU A 607 -12.42 44.06 18.63
C LEU A 607 -11.99 44.75 19.93
N ASP A 608 -11.24 44.07 20.80
CA ASP A 608 -10.70 44.67 22.02
C ASP A 608 -9.74 45.82 21.63
N ASP A 609 -9.90 46.97 22.30
CA ASP A 609 -9.23 48.26 22.01
C ASP A 609 -9.31 48.79 20.57
N CYS A 610 -10.16 48.22 19.70
CA CYS A 610 -10.16 48.53 18.28
C CYS A 610 -10.57 50.00 17.97
N MET A 611 -11.50 50.59 18.74
CA MET A 611 -11.86 52.01 18.61
C MET A 611 -10.76 52.98 19.07
N SER A 612 -9.89 52.57 20.00
CA SER A 612 -8.78 53.38 20.51
C SER A 612 -7.75 53.60 19.40
N ARG A 613 -7.30 52.50 18.80
CA ARG A 613 -6.28 52.49 17.74
C ARG A 613 -6.74 53.19 16.46
N VAL A 614 -8.03 53.11 16.13
CA VAL A 614 -8.61 53.89 15.01
C VAL A 614 -8.52 55.39 15.24
N ARG A 615 -8.57 55.88 16.50
CA ARG A 615 -8.36 57.30 16.81
C ARG A 615 -6.89 57.70 16.73
N GLU A 616 -5.98 56.80 17.11
CA GLU A 616 -4.52 57.02 17.01
C GLU A 616 -4.07 57.17 15.54
N GLY A 617 -4.64 56.38 14.64
CA GLY A 617 -4.35 56.44 13.20
C GLY A 617 -4.85 57.69 12.45
N LYS A 618 -5.56 58.62 13.11
CA LYS A 618 -6.22 59.77 12.47
C LYS A 618 -5.26 60.75 11.76
N GLY A 619 -3.97 60.68 12.07
CA GLY A 619 -2.90 61.47 11.42
C GLY A 619 -2.28 60.85 10.16
N LEU A 620 -2.76 59.70 9.67
CA LEU A 620 -2.20 59.05 8.48
C LEU A 620 -2.37 59.86 7.19
N ARG A 621 -1.36 59.78 6.32
CA ARG A 621 -1.39 60.40 4.98
C ARG A 621 -2.22 59.56 4.02
N ASP A 622 -3.01 60.23 3.19
CA ASP A 622 -3.92 59.64 2.19
C ASP A 622 -3.27 58.59 1.27
N GLU A 623 -2.06 58.86 0.77
CA GLU A 623 -1.23 57.93 -0.02
C GLU A 623 -1.03 56.58 0.68
N ILE A 624 -0.84 56.61 2.01
CA ILE A 624 -0.54 55.44 2.83
C ILE A 624 -1.83 54.64 3.07
N VAL A 625 -2.95 55.34 3.31
CA VAL A 625 -4.28 54.74 3.45
C VAL A 625 -4.67 53.97 2.19
N LEU A 626 -4.53 54.57 0.99
CA LEU A 626 -4.82 53.88 -0.28
C LEU A 626 -3.91 52.67 -0.51
N LYS A 627 -2.62 52.80 -0.22
CA LYS A 627 -1.66 51.68 -0.32
C LYS A 627 -2.02 50.51 0.59
N TYR A 628 -2.41 50.77 1.83
CA TYR A 628 -2.82 49.71 2.76
C TYR A 628 -4.18 49.10 2.39
N ILE A 629 -5.11 49.87 1.79
CA ILE A 629 -6.35 49.32 1.21
C ILE A 629 -6.04 48.34 0.07
N GLU A 630 -5.16 48.67 -0.89
CA GLU A 630 -4.83 47.74 -2.00
C GLU A 630 -4.16 46.45 -1.47
N LEU A 631 -3.21 46.58 -0.54
CA LEU A 631 -2.53 45.44 0.08
C LEU A 631 -3.51 44.53 0.85
N LEU A 632 -4.40 45.10 1.66
CA LEU A 632 -5.39 44.34 2.41
C LEU A 632 -6.41 43.66 1.50
N LYS A 633 -6.89 44.33 0.44
CA LYS A 633 -7.79 43.70 -0.54
C LYS A 633 -7.12 42.52 -1.25
N SER A 634 -5.84 42.64 -1.61
CA SER A 634 -5.07 41.52 -2.18
C SER A 634 -4.96 40.34 -1.19
N ALA A 635 -4.59 40.61 0.06
CA ALA A 635 -4.48 39.59 1.10
C ALA A 635 -5.82 38.92 1.44
N VAL A 636 -6.92 39.68 1.45
CA VAL A 636 -8.29 39.17 1.64
C VAL A 636 -8.70 38.24 0.50
N THR A 637 -8.50 38.65 -0.76
CA THR A 637 -8.78 37.78 -1.91
C THR A 637 -7.98 36.47 -1.81
N GLU A 638 -6.67 36.51 -1.48
CA GLU A 638 -5.91 35.27 -1.22
C GLU A 638 -6.47 34.43 -0.07
N LYS A 639 -6.96 35.07 1.01
CA LYS A 639 -7.55 34.44 2.19
C LYS A 639 -8.86 33.71 1.83
N VAL A 640 -9.72 34.31 0.98
CA VAL A 640 -10.92 33.66 0.41
C VAL A 640 -10.53 32.45 -0.44
N LEU A 641 -9.60 32.61 -1.39
CA LEU A 641 -9.17 31.51 -2.28
C LEU A 641 -8.54 30.33 -1.51
N ARG A 642 -7.76 30.61 -0.46
CA ARG A 642 -7.23 29.61 0.47
C ARG A 642 -8.29 28.99 1.38
N ILE A 643 -9.47 29.58 1.54
CA ILE A 643 -10.62 28.97 2.22
C ILE A 643 -11.39 28.07 1.25
N ASP A 644 -11.65 28.53 0.02
CA ASP A 644 -12.29 27.74 -1.04
C ASP A 644 -11.56 26.41 -1.30
N ALA A 645 -10.24 26.44 -1.49
CA ALA A 645 -9.45 25.21 -1.67
C ALA A 645 -9.55 24.25 -0.46
N LYS A 646 -9.62 24.79 0.77
CA LYS A 646 -9.80 23.99 2.00
C LYS A 646 -11.21 23.42 2.12
N ILE A 647 -12.23 24.13 1.67
CA ILE A 647 -13.61 23.62 1.60
C ILE A 647 -13.66 22.40 0.66
N LEU A 648 -13.11 22.51 -0.55
CA LEU A 648 -13.06 21.39 -1.51
C LEU A 648 -12.26 20.19 -0.98
N LEU A 649 -11.18 20.45 -0.22
CA LEU A 649 -10.35 19.40 0.39
C LEU A 649 -11.07 18.66 1.55
N ILE A 650 -11.86 19.37 2.36
CA ILE A 650 -12.72 18.73 3.38
C ILE A 650 -13.87 17.97 2.70
N ASP A 651 -14.45 18.52 1.63
CA ASP A 651 -15.53 17.89 0.88
C ASP A 651 -15.08 16.61 0.15
N ASN A 652 -13.86 16.58 -0.38
CA ASN A 652 -13.22 15.33 -0.85
C ASN A 652 -13.21 14.25 0.25
N SER A 653 -12.85 14.65 1.47
CA SER A 653 -12.74 13.75 2.62
C SER A 653 -14.13 13.22 3.01
N ARG A 654 -15.14 14.11 3.04
CA ARG A 654 -16.56 13.76 3.25
C ARG A 654 -17.06 12.76 2.21
N ILE A 655 -16.87 13.04 0.92
CA ILE A 655 -17.32 12.18 -0.19
C ILE A 655 -16.70 10.78 -0.09
N ARG A 656 -15.39 10.70 0.24
CA ARG A 656 -14.70 9.41 0.46
C ARG A 656 -15.26 8.65 1.67
N LEU A 657 -15.49 9.31 2.80
CA LEU A 657 -16.05 8.66 3.99
C LEU A 657 -17.50 8.19 3.76
N LEU A 658 -18.28 8.95 2.99
CA LEU A 658 -19.67 8.61 2.66
C LEU A 658 -19.77 7.44 1.68
N ASP A 659 -18.88 7.32 0.69
CA ASP A 659 -18.74 6.08 -0.11
C ASP A 659 -18.49 4.86 0.79
N LYS A 660 -17.58 4.99 1.76
CA LYS A 660 -17.24 3.92 2.71
C LYS A 660 -18.42 3.57 3.62
N LEU A 661 -19.22 4.55 4.05
CA LEU A 661 -20.46 4.33 4.78
C LEU A 661 -21.48 3.55 3.93
N THR A 662 -21.75 4.00 2.71
CA THR A 662 -22.65 3.33 1.75
C THR A 662 -22.18 1.91 1.43
N ARG A 663 -20.86 1.65 1.38
CA ARG A 663 -20.30 0.30 1.23
C ARG A 663 -20.46 -0.57 2.48
N LEU A 664 -20.42 -0.02 3.69
CA LEU A 664 -20.79 -0.76 4.92
C LEU A 664 -22.30 -0.98 5.05
N SER A 665 -23.14 -0.17 4.42
CA SER A 665 -24.60 -0.38 4.34
C SER A 665 -24.97 -1.52 3.40
N ALA A 666 -24.09 -1.90 2.46
CA ALA A 666 -24.29 -3.07 1.62
C ALA A 666 -24.33 -4.35 2.47
N PHE A 667 -25.31 -5.20 2.20
CA PHE A 667 -25.48 -6.50 2.82
C PHE A 667 -25.76 -7.54 1.73
N ASP A 668 -24.94 -8.58 1.66
CA ASP A 668 -25.07 -9.63 0.66
C ASP A 668 -25.91 -10.79 1.21
N ASN A 669 -27.13 -10.94 0.67
CA ASN A 669 -28.07 -11.96 1.11
C ASN A 669 -27.61 -13.41 0.82
N ARG A 670 -26.55 -13.61 0.01
CA ARG A 670 -25.91 -14.94 -0.08
C ARG A 670 -25.37 -15.42 1.26
N SER A 671 -25.10 -14.53 2.22
CA SER A 671 -24.69 -14.91 3.58
C SER A 671 -25.71 -15.87 4.20
N TYR A 672 -26.98 -15.44 4.28
CA TYR A 672 -28.12 -16.27 4.70
C TYR A 672 -28.24 -17.56 3.87
N ILE A 673 -28.17 -17.47 2.54
CA ILE A 673 -28.30 -18.64 1.66
C ILE A 673 -27.20 -19.67 1.96
N LEU A 674 -25.94 -19.25 2.09
CA LEU A 674 -24.81 -20.13 2.38
C LEU A 674 -24.88 -20.75 3.78
N GLN A 675 -25.45 -20.06 4.78
CA GLN A 675 -25.70 -20.65 6.10
C GLN A 675 -26.65 -21.86 6.04
N LEU A 676 -27.66 -21.81 5.16
CA LEU A 676 -28.67 -22.86 5.00
C LEU A 676 -28.21 -23.96 4.03
N LEU A 677 -27.49 -23.56 2.99
CA LEU A 677 -27.14 -24.41 1.84
C LEU A 677 -25.90 -25.28 2.09
N LYS A 678 -24.89 -24.82 2.87
CA LYS A 678 -23.76 -25.69 3.26
C LYS A 678 -24.23 -26.90 4.10
N PRO A 679 -25.06 -26.75 5.16
CA PRO A 679 -25.59 -27.89 5.91
C PRO A 679 -26.47 -28.83 5.07
N PHE A 680 -27.32 -28.29 4.19
CA PHE A 680 -28.15 -29.08 3.29
C PHE A 680 -27.31 -30.02 2.40
N LEU A 681 -26.30 -29.47 1.72
CA LEU A 681 -25.40 -30.25 0.87
C LEU A 681 -24.59 -31.30 1.65
N LEU A 682 -24.10 -30.94 2.84
CA LEU A 682 -23.37 -31.87 3.69
C LEU A 682 -24.27 -33.04 4.13
N ASN A 683 -25.54 -32.78 4.43
CA ASN A 683 -26.54 -33.80 4.76
C ASN A 683 -26.84 -34.73 3.58
N GLU A 684 -27.06 -34.20 2.37
CA GLU A 684 -27.26 -35.03 1.17
C GLU A 684 -26.05 -35.93 0.90
N ILE A 685 -24.81 -35.40 1.03
CA ILE A 685 -23.58 -36.18 0.83
C ILE A 685 -23.41 -37.26 1.90
N LEU A 686 -23.69 -36.96 3.17
CA LEU A 686 -23.68 -37.94 4.26
C LEU A 686 -24.72 -39.04 4.05
N HIS A 687 -25.92 -38.71 3.56
CA HIS A 687 -26.97 -39.68 3.25
C HIS A 687 -26.59 -40.59 2.07
N MET A 688 -25.91 -40.07 1.04
CA MET A 688 -25.36 -40.90 -0.03
C MET A 688 -24.21 -41.78 0.46
N GLU A 689 -23.35 -41.30 1.36
CA GLU A 689 -22.25 -42.10 1.92
C GLU A 689 -22.78 -43.23 2.82
N SER A 690 -23.77 -42.96 3.67
CA SER A 690 -24.39 -43.99 4.52
C SER A 690 -25.15 -45.02 3.70
N LYS A 691 -25.89 -44.59 2.67
CA LYS A 691 -26.54 -45.52 1.73
C LYS A 691 -25.51 -46.39 1.00
N ALA A 692 -24.47 -45.80 0.39
CA ALA A 692 -23.45 -46.56 -0.34
C ALA A 692 -22.74 -47.61 0.55
N LYS A 693 -22.56 -47.32 1.84
CA LYS A 693 -22.04 -48.29 2.83
C LYS A 693 -23.04 -49.41 3.15
N SER A 694 -24.35 -49.11 3.19
CA SER A 694 -25.41 -50.11 3.35
C SER A 694 -25.50 -51.02 2.12
N ASP A 695 -25.61 -50.44 0.92
CA ASP A 695 -25.71 -51.15 -0.35
C ASP A 695 -24.48 -52.07 -0.57
N ALA A 696 -23.27 -51.62 -0.18
CA ALA A 696 -22.05 -52.43 -0.24
C ALA A 696 -22.03 -53.58 0.77
N ALA A 697 -22.51 -53.36 2.00
CA ALA A 697 -22.61 -54.41 3.01
C ALA A 697 -23.64 -55.50 2.62
N GLU A 698 -24.74 -55.10 1.97
CA GLU A 698 -25.72 -56.03 1.39
C GLU A 698 -25.12 -56.84 0.24
N ALA A 699 -24.35 -56.21 -0.64
CA ALA A 699 -23.64 -56.89 -1.73
C ALA A 699 -22.58 -57.89 -1.23
N ASP A 700 -21.79 -57.56 -0.20
CA ASP A 700 -20.82 -58.48 0.39
C ASP A 700 -21.49 -59.70 1.05
N LEU A 701 -22.65 -59.51 1.69
CA LEU A 701 -23.46 -60.61 2.23
C LEU A 701 -23.97 -61.54 1.12
N LEU A 702 -24.45 -61.01 0.00
CA LEU A 702 -24.88 -61.79 -1.17
C LEU A 702 -23.71 -62.57 -1.80
N LEU A 703 -22.54 -61.95 -1.95
CA LEU A 703 -21.32 -62.62 -2.44
C LEU A 703 -20.84 -63.73 -1.49
N GLU A 704 -21.07 -63.58 -0.19
CA GLU A 704 -20.85 -64.63 0.80
C GLU A 704 -21.82 -65.81 0.67
N GLU A 705 -23.08 -65.58 0.26
CA GLU A 705 -24.04 -66.65 -0.04
C GLU A 705 -23.73 -67.37 -1.37
N GLU A 706 -23.28 -66.64 -2.40
CA GLU A 706 -22.83 -67.26 -3.67
C GLU A 706 -21.63 -68.20 -3.46
N LYS A 707 -20.62 -67.78 -2.67
CA LYS A 707 -19.49 -68.66 -2.30
C LYS A 707 -19.97 -69.92 -1.56
N LYS A 708 -20.94 -69.78 -0.65
CA LYS A 708 -21.53 -70.90 0.12
C LYS A 708 -22.38 -71.84 -0.74
N THR A 709 -22.98 -71.38 -1.83
CA THR A 709 -23.72 -72.24 -2.78
C THR A 709 -22.79 -72.92 -3.78
N GLN A 710 -21.76 -72.25 -4.30
CA GLN A 710 -20.76 -72.89 -5.18
C GLN A 710 -20.00 -74.03 -4.46
N ALA A 711 -19.64 -73.85 -3.19
CA ALA A 711 -18.96 -74.87 -2.38
C ALA A 711 -19.72 -76.22 -2.30
N LYS A 712 -21.05 -76.20 -2.39
CA LYS A 712 -21.89 -77.41 -2.29
C LYS A 712 -21.88 -78.31 -3.53
N LYS A 713 -21.44 -77.82 -4.71
CA LYS A 713 -21.44 -78.62 -5.95
C LYS A 713 -20.24 -79.59 -6.12
N LYS A 714 -19.22 -79.53 -5.26
CA LYS A 714 -17.94 -80.25 -5.45
C LYS A 714 -17.76 -81.57 -4.66
N LYS A 715 -18.84 -82.21 -4.15
CA LYS A 715 -18.72 -83.36 -3.22
C LYS A 715 -19.64 -84.58 -3.48
N LYS A 716 -19.68 -85.07 -4.72
CA LYS A 716 -20.15 -86.39 -5.20
C LYS A 716 -19.46 -86.65 -6.56
N THR A 717 -18.96 -87.83 -6.94
CA THR A 717 -18.93 -89.19 -6.36
C THR A 717 -17.57 -89.84 -6.69
N LYS A 718 -17.19 -90.99 -6.10
CA LYS A 718 -15.89 -91.68 -6.34
C LYS A 718 -16.10 -93.15 -6.73
N SER A 719 -15.23 -93.69 -7.61
CA SER A 719 -15.17 -95.08 -8.12
C SER A 719 -16.29 -95.44 -9.15
N THR A 720 -16.12 -96.33 -10.15
CA THR A 720 -14.98 -97.22 -10.54
C THR A 720 -14.94 -97.51 -12.06
N LYS A 721 -13.75 -97.85 -12.60
CA LYS A 721 -13.45 -98.64 -13.85
C LYS A 721 -13.84 -98.10 -15.26
N ILE A 722 -12.79 -97.83 -16.07
CA ILE A 722 -12.42 -98.45 -17.39
C ILE A 722 -13.61 -98.86 -18.31
N THR A 723 -13.74 -98.40 -19.59
CA THR A 723 -12.90 -98.82 -20.76
C THR A 723 -13.07 -97.90 -22.02
N SER A 724 -11.97 -97.62 -22.74
CA SER A 724 -11.76 -97.51 -24.23
C SER A 724 -12.69 -96.78 -25.25
N THR A 725 -12.01 -96.05 -26.18
CA THR A 725 -12.31 -95.88 -27.65
C THR A 725 -13.08 -94.63 -28.14
N SER A 726 -12.89 -94.31 -29.44
CA SER A 726 -12.91 -93.00 -30.13
C SER A 726 -13.97 -92.82 -31.26
N MET A 727 -14.09 -91.58 -31.79
CA MET A 727 -14.79 -91.15 -33.03
C MET A 727 -16.35 -91.13 -33.01
N ALA A 728 -17.12 -90.45 -33.89
CA ALA A 728 -17.02 -89.10 -34.52
C ALA A 728 -18.32 -88.74 -35.34
N SER A 729 -18.75 -87.45 -35.37
CA SER A 729 -19.60 -86.79 -36.42
C SER A 729 -21.11 -87.22 -36.59
N PRO A 730 -21.95 -86.69 -37.55
CA PRO A 730 -22.59 -85.34 -37.51
C PRO A 730 -24.07 -85.17 -38.09
N VAL A 731 -24.67 -83.94 -38.01
CA VAL A 731 -25.66 -83.27 -38.95
C VAL A 731 -27.13 -83.83 -39.03
N GLU A 732 -28.26 -83.18 -39.45
CA GLU A 732 -28.62 -82.02 -40.36
C GLU A 732 -29.51 -80.86 -39.74
N GLN A 733 -30.56 -80.35 -40.44
CA GLN A 733 -31.17 -79.00 -40.32
C GLN A 733 -32.58 -78.88 -41.00
N LYS A 734 -33.31 -77.74 -40.88
CA LYS A 734 -34.28 -77.04 -41.83
C LYS A 734 -35.42 -76.22 -41.13
N PRO A 735 -36.22 -75.33 -41.79
CA PRO A 735 -35.93 -74.29 -42.82
C PRO A 735 -36.76 -72.94 -42.72
N SER A 736 -36.56 -71.99 -43.68
CA SER A 736 -37.43 -70.81 -44.08
C SER A 736 -37.35 -69.51 -43.21
N ILE A 737 -37.83 -68.30 -43.58
CA ILE A 737 -38.50 -67.69 -44.80
C ILE A 737 -38.23 -66.14 -44.87
N ASP A 738 -38.64 -65.39 -45.93
CA ASP A 738 -38.20 -63.98 -46.19
C ASP A 738 -39.18 -63.04 -46.98
N LEU A 739 -39.03 -61.68 -46.86
CA LEU A 739 -39.33 -60.55 -47.82
C LEU A 739 -39.83 -59.18 -47.23
N GLU A 740 -39.01 -58.10 -47.41
CA GLU A 740 -39.25 -56.66 -47.78
C GLU A 740 -40.56 -55.85 -47.43
N PRO A 741 -40.56 -54.48 -47.41
CA PRO A 741 -39.46 -53.53 -47.69
C PRO A 741 -39.22 -52.38 -46.67
N GLY A 742 -37.99 -51.82 -46.69
CA GLY A 742 -37.76 -50.38 -46.49
C GLY A 742 -37.15 -49.89 -45.17
N GLY A 743 -35.93 -49.31 -45.26
CA GLY A 743 -35.40 -48.32 -44.31
C GLY A 743 -34.51 -48.86 -43.17
N THR A 744 -33.20 -48.62 -43.28
CA THR A 744 -32.14 -48.95 -42.28
C THR A 744 -31.72 -50.43 -42.26
N SER A 745 -30.54 -50.75 -42.80
CA SER A 745 -30.08 -52.15 -42.97
C SER A 745 -28.63 -52.43 -42.53
N GLN A 746 -28.56 -53.15 -41.42
CA GLN A 746 -27.58 -54.10 -40.88
C GLN A 746 -26.31 -54.55 -41.66
N SER A 747 -25.20 -54.66 -40.91
CA SER A 747 -24.17 -55.74 -41.00
C SER A 747 -23.23 -55.70 -42.25
N PRO A 748 -22.22 -56.60 -42.43
CA PRO A 748 -21.87 -57.84 -41.70
C PRO A 748 -20.47 -57.83 -41.03
N LYS A 749 -20.05 -59.00 -40.53
CA LYS A 749 -18.64 -59.41 -40.48
C LYS A 749 -18.47 -60.65 -41.35
N THR A 750 -17.64 -60.54 -42.38
CA THR A 750 -17.14 -61.64 -43.20
C THR A 750 -15.62 -61.52 -43.28
N MET A 751 -14.92 -62.62 -43.52
CA MET A 751 -13.46 -62.67 -43.72
C MET A 751 -13.16 -62.84 -45.22
N GLU A 752 -11.98 -63.37 -45.56
CA GLU A 752 -11.44 -63.62 -46.90
C GLU A 752 -10.88 -62.35 -47.60
N GLU A 753 -9.69 -62.39 -48.22
CA GLU A 753 -8.63 -63.42 -48.15
C GLU A 753 -7.24 -62.83 -48.45
N ASP A 754 -6.22 -63.69 -48.53
CA ASP A 754 -4.91 -63.38 -49.09
C ASP A 754 -5.00 -62.81 -50.52
N SER A 755 -4.07 -61.94 -50.91
CA SER A 755 -3.02 -62.37 -51.85
C SER A 755 -1.97 -61.31 -52.18
N ILE A 756 -0.73 -61.77 -52.03
CA ILE A 756 0.51 -61.33 -52.67
C ILE A 756 0.31 -60.96 -54.16
N THR A 757 0.87 -59.84 -54.63
CA THR A 757 1.79 -59.85 -55.79
C THR A 757 2.53 -58.52 -56.03
N MET A 758 3.86 -58.63 -56.17
CA MET A 758 4.85 -57.78 -56.86
C MET A 758 4.91 -56.26 -56.51
N GLU A 759 6.06 -55.60 -56.27
CA GLU A 759 7.35 -55.57 -57.00
C GLU A 759 7.22 -55.05 -58.47
N PRO A 760 8.21 -54.33 -59.06
CA PRO A 760 9.54 -54.02 -58.52
C PRO A 760 10.04 -52.56 -58.74
N GLU A 761 11.29 -52.29 -58.31
CA GLU A 761 12.23 -51.21 -58.71
C GLU A 761 11.85 -49.73 -58.37
N ASP A 762 12.77 -48.83 -57.96
CA ASP A 762 14.24 -48.94 -57.86
C ASP A 762 14.88 -48.04 -56.76
N THR A 763 16.13 -48.35 -56.38
CA THR A 763 17.11 -47.55 -55.59
C THR A 763 16.66 -47.06 -54.19
N VAL A 764 17.00 -47.73 -53.07
CA VAL A 764 18.32 -47.78 -52.37
C VAL A 764 18.77 -46.41 -51.82
N GLY A 765 19.09 -46.22 -50.53
CA GLY A 765 19.18 -47.11 -49.35
C GLY A 765 19.79 -46.32 -48.16
N THR A 766 20.05 -46.82 -46.94
CA THR A 766 19.79 -48.10 -46.24
C THR A 766 19.76 -47.82 -44.72
N GLU A 767 19.12 -48.68 -43.92
CA GLU A 767 18.82 -48.46 -42.49
C GLU A 767 19.93 -48.90 -41.49
N LYS A 768 19.80 -48.42 -40.23
CA LYS A 768 20.28 -49.01 -38.94
C LYS A 768 21.81 -49.16 -38.70
N GLY A 769 22.30 -48.46 -37.65
CA GLY A 769 23.68 -48.48 -37.10
C GLY A 769 24.11 -49.81 -36.43
N PRO A 770 24.63 -49.87 -35.18
CA PRO A 770 25.02 -48.81 -34.21
C PRO A 770 26.50 -48.94 -33.73
N LEU A 771 26.86 -48.17 -32.68
CA LEU A 771 27.99 -48.36 -31.74
C LEU A 771 29.47 -48.10 -32.18
N GLU A 772 30.10 -47.20 -31.41
CA GLU A 772 31.46 -47.29 -30.79
C GLU A 772 32.80 -46.93 -31.51
N ILE A 773 33.65 -46.27 -30.69
CA ILE A 773 35.13 -46.04 -30.64
C ILE A 773 35.94 -45.24 -31.71
N SER A 774 36.86 -44.43 -31.16
CA SER A 774 38.25 -44.09 -31.60
C SER A 774 38.54 -43.30 -32.91
N SER A 775 38.74 -41.99 -32.73
CA SER A 775 40.03 -41.25 -32.86
C SER A 775 41.07 -41.52 -33.98
N THR A 776 41.73 -40.43 -34.42
CA THR A 776 43.09 -40.31 -35.03
C THR A 776 43.29 -40.91 -36.44
N ASN A 777 44.09 -40.35 -37.38
CA ASN A 777 45.09 -39.25 -37.33
C ASN A 777 45.21 -38.48 -38.68
N ASP A 778 45.80 -37.27 -38.62
CA ASP A 778 46.76 -36.58 -39.52
C ASP A 778 46.94 -36.94 -41.02
N ILE A 779 47.34 -35.95 -41.86
CA ILE A 779 48.73 -35.81 -42.43
C ILE A 779 48.92 -34.66 -43.47
N GLN A 780 49.97 -33.83 -43.28
CA GLN A 780 50.77 -32.99 -44.25
C GLN A 780 50.05 -31.95 -45.18
N GLU A 781 50.65 -30.88 -45.74
CA GLU A 781 51.94 -30.13 -45.61
C GLU A 781 51.74 -28.66 -46.11
N GLY A 782 52.70 -27.71 -46.15
CA GLY A 782 54.13 -27.70 -45.78
C GLY A 782 54.92 -26.46 -46.26
N ALA A 783 55.65 -25.77 -45.35
CA ALA A 783 56.65 -24.70 -45.56
C ALA A 783 56.19 -23.38 -46.29
N THR A 784 56.68 -22.17 -45.96
CA THR A 784 58.10 -21.74 -46.04
C THR A 784 58.39 -20.39 -45.33
N LYS A 785 59.54 -20.34 -44.62
CA LYS A 785 60.39 -19.20 -44.16
C LYS A 785 59.95 -17.72 -44.31
N VAL A 786 60.06 -16.96 -43.20
CA VAL A 786 60.83 -15.69 -43.06
C VAL A 786 61.53 -15.68 -41.67
N ASN A 787 62.57 -14.87 -41.46
CA ASN A 787 63.53 -14.96 -40.34
C ASN A 787 63.25 -14.08 -39.10
N THR A 788 63.99 -14.39 -38.02
CA THR A 788 64.16 -13.71 -36.72
C THR A 788 65.08 -12.47 -36.72
N GLY A 789 65.02 -11.71 -35.62
CA GLY A 789 66.09 -10.87 -35.03
C GLY A 789 65.65 -10.47 -33.61
N ASP A 790 66.33 -10.91 -32.53
CA ASP A 790 67.50 -10.29 -31.86
C ASP A 790 67.18 -8.94 -31.17
N MET A 791 67.56 -8.63 -29.92
CA MET A 791 68.52 -9.23 -28.95
C MET A 791 67.84 -9.49 -27.56
N LYS A 792 68.27 -10.30 -26.59
CA LYS A 792 69.57 -10.87 -26.11
C LYS A 792 70.35 -10.02 -25.07
N ASN A 793 70.31 -10.41 -23.78
CA ASN A 793 71.46 -10.74 -22.89
C ASN A 793 71.07 -10.73 -21.38
N MET A 794 71.31 -11.83 -20.61
CA MET A 794 72.47 -12.12 -19.71
C MET A 794 72.52 -11.24 -18.44
N SER A 795 72.87 -11.69 -17.22
CA SER A 795 73.34 -12.97 -16.61
C SER A 795 73.16 -12.87 -15.06
N GLY A 796 73.34 -13.87 -14.19
CA GLY A 796 73.75 -15.29 -14.27
C GLY A 796 73.47 -15.95 -12.88
N GLU A 797 73.21 -17.26 -12.81
CA GLU A 797 74.10 -18.33 -12.32
C GLU A 797 74.03 -18.65 -10.81
N ASP A 798 74.11 -19.97 -10.52
CA ASP A 798 74.33 -20.67 -9.23
C ASP A 798 73.30 -20.62 -8.06
N SER A 799 73.11 -21.70 -7.27
CA SER A 799 73.22 -23.15 -7.53
C SER A 799 72.76 -24.00 -6.32
N LEU A 800 71.94 -25.04 -6.55
CA LEU A 800 71.71 -26.25 -5.70
C LEU A 800 71.21 -26.03 -4.24
N SER A 801 70.47 -26.93 -3.57
CA SER A 801 69.98 -28.30 -3.80
C SER A 801 68.52 -28.41 -3.27
N LYS A 802 67.56 -29.18 -3.82
CA LYS A 802 67.47 -30.64 -4.06
C LYS A 802 67.56 -31.48 -2.76
N ILE A 803 66.79 -32.60 -2.71
CA ILE A 803 66.45 -33.45 -1.53
C ILE A 803 65.28 -32.82 -0.72
N LEU A 804 64.09 -33.42 -0.58
CA LEU A 804 63.53 -34.72 -1.01
C LEU A 804 62.02 -34.58 -1.31
N GLU A 805 61.53 -35.24 -2.37
CA GLU A 805 60.13 -35.72 -2.41
C GLU A 805 60.09 -37.18 -1.95
N PRO A 806 58.99 -37.59 -1.29
CA PRO A 806 58.46 -38.94 -1.40
C PRO A 806 57.03 -38.89 -1.97
N VAL A 807 56.94 -39.26 -3.24
CA VAL A 807 55.76 -39.77 -3.98
C VAL A 807 54.48 -39.93 -3.15
N LEU A 808 53.51 -39.03 -3.39
CA LEU A 808 52.09 -39.40 -3.41
C LEU A 808 51.48 -38.94 -4.73
N GLU A 809 51.74 -39.75 -5.76
CA GLU A 809 51.21 -39.61 -7.11
C GLU A 809 49.68 -39.77 -7.08
N GLY A 810 48.93 -38.66 -7.14
CA GLY A 810 47.45 -38.71 -7.13
C GLY A 810 46.67 -37.50 -6.61
N ALA A 811 47.30 -36.40 -6.19
CA ALA A 811 46.56 -35.18 -5.81
C ALA A 811 47.37 -33.89 -6.04
N THR A 812 47.15 -33.22 -7.19
CA THR A 812 47.54 -31.81 -7.32
C THR A 812 46.68 -31.00 -6.36
N ALA A 813 47.29 -30.38 -5.35
CA ALA A 813 46.55 -29.65 -4.33
C ALA A 813 45.74 -28.52 -4.98
N ARG A 814 44.40 -28.64 -4.93
CA ARG A 814 43.50 -27.58 -5.40
C ARG A 814 43.69 -26.34 -4.54
N TYR A 815 44.10 -25.25 -5.14
CA TYR A 815 43.94 -23.91 -4.58
C TYR A 815 42.63 -23.33 -5.12
N ASN A 816 41.73 -22.91 -4.23
CA ASN A 816 40.46 -22.27 -4.59
C ASN A 816 40.54 -20.77 -4.25
N SER A 817 40.76 -19.93 -5.27
CA SER A 817 40.93 -18.48 -5.10
C SER A 817 39.67 -17.79 -4.55
N ALA A 818 38.49 -18.26 -4.93
CA ALA A 818 37.20 -17.78 -4.42
C ALA A 818 37.07 -18.02 -2.90
N LEU A 819 37.45 -19.21 -2.43
CA LEU A 819 37.44 -19.54 -1.00
C LEU A 819 38.45 -18.70 -0.21
N ASP A 820 39.70 -18.63 -0.69
CA ASP A 820 40.77 -17.86 -0.05
C ASP A 820 40.34 -16.38 0.14
N THR A 821 39.92 -15.74 -0.94
CA THR A 821 39.55 -14.31 -0.94
C THR A 821 38.24 -14.00 -0.21
N THR A 822 37.25 -14.89 -0.27
CA THR A 822 35.99 -14.71 0.47
C THR A 822 36.23 -14.84 1.97
N LEU A 823 37.03 -15.82 2.41
CA LEU A 823 37.43 -15.95 3.81
C LEU A 823 38.23 -14.72 4.27
N LYS A 824 39.17 -14.22 3.47
CA LYS A 824 39.92 -12.98 3.76
C LYS A 824 39.04 -11.74 3.92
N ALA A 825 38.04 -11.59 3.06
CA ALA A 825 37.09 -10.48 3.15
C ALA A 825 36.29 -10.57 4.46
N LEU A 826 35.69 -11.72 4.75
CA LEU A 826 34.96 -11.96 6.01
C LEU A 826 35.87 -11.76 7.24
N LEU A 827 37.09 -12.29 7.23
CA LEU A 827 38.12 -12.13 8.26
C LEU A 827 38.61 -10.68 8.43
N SER A 828 38.17 -9.73 7.61
CA SER A 828 38.51 -8.31 7.74
C SER A 828 37.45 -7.50 8.48
N ILE A 829 36.25 -8.05 8.69
CA ILE A 829 35.09 -7.35 9.27
C ILE A 829 35.18 -7.30 10.82
N ASN A 830 35.14 -6.09 11.40
CA ASN A 830 35.43 -5.88 12.83
C ASN A 830 34.32 -6.39 13.76
N VAL A 831 33.06 -6.21 13.37
CA VAL A 831 31.89 -6.72 14.10
C VAL A 831 31.91 -8.25 14.12
N LEU A 832 32.31 -8.90 13.01
CA LEU A 832 32.44 -10.35 12.94
C LEU A 832 33.51 -10.86 13.91
N LYS A 833 34.74 -10.31 13.84
CA LYS A 833 35.84 -10.61 14.78
C LYS A 833 35.40 -10.53 16.25
N LYS A 834 34.72 -9.44 16.62
CA LYS A 834 34.24 -9.19 17.99
C LYS A 834 33.15 -10.15 18.46
N GLN A 835 32.37 -10.73 17.54
CA GLN A 835 31.19 -11.51 17.87
C GLN A 835 31.39 -13.03 17.80
N VAL A 836 32.30 -13.54 16.96
CA VAL A 836 32.59 -14.98 16.88
C VAL A 836 33.08 -15.54 18.23
N LEU A 837 33.89 -14.79 18.97
CA LEU A 837 34.35 -15.20 20.31
C LEU A 837 33.21 -15.47 21.31
N ASN A 838 32.04 -14.85 21.14
CA ASN A 838 30.91 -14.96 22.06
C ASN A 838 30.03 -16.20 21.81
N TYR A 839 30.33 -17.00 20.78
CA TYR A 839 29.45 -18.08 20.27
C TYR A 839 29.94 -19.50 20.60
N ASN A 840 31.01 -19.63 21.38
CA ASN A 840 31.74 -20.88 21.55
C ASN A 840 31.44 -21.59 22.90
N LYS A 841 30.56 -22.62 22.86
CA LYS A 841 30.68 -23.91 23.59
C LYS A 841 29.39 -24.76 23.53
N GLN A 842 29.36 -25.76 22.65
CA GLN A 842 28.63 -27.02 22.86
C GLN A 842 29.55 -28.18 22.46
N PRO A 843 29.46 -29.36 23.10
CA PRO A 843 30.20 -30.55 22.69
C PRO A 843 29.64 -31.12 21.38
N VAL A 844 30.52 -31.73 20.58
CA VAL A 844 30.30 -32.14 19.17
C VAL A 844 30.31 -33.68 19.08
N HIS A 845 29.62 -34.27 18.09
CA HIS A 845 29.38 -35.72 18.01
C HIS A 845 29.55 -36.29 16.58
N ASP A 846 30.80 -36.36 16.12
CA ASP A 846 31.29 -37.19 15.00
C ASP A 846 30.38 -37.24 13.74
N ASN A 847 29.95 -36.09 13.23
CA ASN A 847 29.32 -35.99 11.90
C ASN A 847 30.13 -35.11 10.92
N LEU A 848 30.01 -35.37 9.61
CA LEU A 848 30.88 -34.79 8.58
C LEU A 848 30.74 -33.25 8.46
N GLU A 849 29.51 -32.75 8.54
CA GLU A 849 29.20 -31.31 8.54
C GLU A 849 29.85 -30.57 9.72
N GLU A 850 30.08 -31.25 10.85
CA GLU A 850 30.69 -30.67 12.05
C GLU A 850 32.21 -30.44 11.87
N GLN A 851 32.88 -31.15 10.94
CA GLN A 851 34.30 -30.97 10.66
C GLN A 851 34.59 -29.63 9.96
N VAL A 852 33.77 -29.27 8.96
CA VAL A 852 33.78 -27.94 8.31
C VAL A 852 33.63 -26.82 9.36
N LEU A 853 32.74 -27.04 10.33
CA LEU A 853 32.47 -26.07 11.39
C LEU A 853 33.62 -25.92 12.37
N CYS A 854 34.27 -27.01 12.78
CA CYS A 854 35.48 -26.94 13.57
C CYS A 854 36.62 -26.23 12.83
N ALA A 855 36.82 -26.50 11.53
CA ALA A 855 37.83 -25.85 10.71
C ALA A 855 37.60 -24.33 10.59
N LEU A 856 36.36 -23.89 10.32
CA LEU A 856 35.97 -22.47 10.32
C LEU A 856 36.15 -21.82 11.69
N GLN A 857 35.81 -22.53 12.78
CA GLN A 857 35.96 -22.03 14.15
C GLN A 857 37.43 -21.83 14.53
N ILE A 858 38.32 -22.76 14.13
CA ILE A 858 39.77 -22.66 14.31
C ILE A 858 40.32 -21.46 13.53
N LEU A 859 39.98 -21.33 12.24
CA LEU A 859 40.44 -20.23 11.39
C LEU A 859 40.10 -18.85 11.97
N PHE A 860 38.84 -18.65 12.37
CA PHE A 860 38.40 -17.37 12.93
C PHE A 860 38.96 -17.13 14.33
N THR A 861 39.12 -18.16 15.17
CA THR A 861 39.73 -18.01 16.50
C THR A 861 41.20 -17.63 16.38
N ALA A 862 41.98 -18.31 15.54
CA ALA A 862 43.39 -18.01 15.32
C ALA A 862 43.60 -16.61 14.71
N ALA A 863 42.73 -16.19 13.78
CA ALA A 863 42.80 -14.87 13.18
C ALA A 863 42.42 -13.72 14.15
N VAL A 864 41.48 -13.96 15.09
CA VAL A 864 41.08 -12.98 16.11
C VAL A 864 42.09 -12.90 17.26
N SER A 865 42.72 -14.02 17.63
CA SER A 865 43.81 -14.08 18.62
C SER A 865 45.16 -13.57 18.09
N GLU A 866 45.20 -13.09 16.84
CA GLU A 866 46.42 -12.77 16.07
C GLU A 866 47.42 -13.94 15.94
N GLU A 867 47.06 -15.19 16.20
CA GLU A 867 48.00 -16.33 16.25
C GLU A 867 48.61 -16.69 14.88
N ILE A 868 47.97 -16.22 13.79
CA ILE A 868 48.47 -16.34 12.41
C ILE A 868 49.62 -15.33 12.16
N LYS A 869 50.74 -15.50 12.88
CA LYS A 869 51.94 -14.64 12.82
C LYS A 869 53.02 -15.14 11.85
N THR A 870 52.89 -16.36 11.34
CA THR A 870 53.88 -17.04 10.50
C THR A 870 53.31 -17.34 9.12
N GLU A 871 54.10 -17.02 8.10
CA GLU A 871 53.80 -17.30 6.69
C GLU A 871 53.65 -18.82 6.49
N GLY A 872 52.52 -19.24 5.90
CA GLY A 872 52.16 -20.66 5.74
C GLY A 872 51.13 -21.23 6.73
N VAL A 873 50.94 -20.66 7.93
CA VAL A 873 49.90 -21.18 8.87
C VAL A 873 48.49 -20.98 8.30
N TYR A 874 48.25 -19.85 7.63
CA TYR A 874 46.98 -19.61 6.94
C TYR A 874 46.74 -20.62 5.80
N SER A 875 47.76 -20.91 4.98
CA SER A 875 47.71 -21.90 3.89
C SER A 875 47.30 -23.29 4.40
N LEU A 876 47.90 -23.75 5.51
CA LEU A 876 47.56 -25.04 6.12
C LEU A 876 46.09 -25.09 6.55
N ILE A 877 45.61 -24.08 7.29
CA ILE A 877 44.20 -24.04 7.75
C ILE A 877 43.24 -23.91 6.56
N LEU A 878 43.57 -23.12 5.54
CA LEU A 878 42.78 -22.99 4.32
C LEU A 878 42.65 -24.32 3.58
N ARG A 879 43.75 -25.08 3.44
CA ARG A 879 43.76 -26.38 2.77
C ARG A 879 42.95 -27.42 3.53
N ASP A 880 43.13 -27.50 4.85
CA ASP A 880 42.42 -28.47 5.68
C ASP A 880 40.91 -28.13 5.74
N LEU A 881 40.54 -26.85 5.69
CA LEU A 881 39.16 -26.37 5.50
C LEU A 881 38.62 -26.71 4.09
N LEU A 882 39.40 -26.55 3.02
CA LEU A 882 38.99 -26.89 1.66
C LEU A 882 38.70 -28.39 1.53
N VAL A 883 39.57 -29.25 2.05
CA VAL A 883 39.33 -30.71 2.11
C VAL A 883 38.04 -31.04 2.87
N SER A 884 37.78 -30.34 3.98
CA SER A 884 36.53 -30.51 4.73
C SER A 884 35.30 -30.09 3.92
N LEU A 885 35.40 -29.00 3.16
CA LEU A 885 34.30 -28.47 2.34
C LEU A 885 34.02 -29.34 1.10
N GLU A 886 35.07 -29.77 0.38
CA GLU A 886 34.93 -30.67 -0.79
C GLU A 886 34.34 -32.04 -0.43
N ALA A 887 34.48 -32.47 0.83
CA ALA A 887 33.86 -33.70 1.34
C ALA A 887 32.34 -33.57 1.60
N VAL A 888 31.81 -32.34 1.69
CA VAL A 888 30.38 -32.07 1.94
C VAL A 888 29.67 -31.55 0.69
N ASN A 889 30.32 -30.70 -0.11
CA ASN A 889 29.76 -30.08 -1.31
C ASN A 889 30.74 -30.07 -2.49
N SER A 890 30.21 -30.20 -3.71
CA SER A 890 30.96 -29.92 -4.94
C SER A 890 31.22 -28.42 -5.06
N MET A 891 32.37 -27.96 -4.57
CA MET A 891 32.72 -26.54 -4.46
C MET A 891 32.62 -25.77 -5.78
N SER A 892 32.00 -24.59 -5.72
CA SER A 892 31.96 -23.63 -6.83
C SER A 892 33.34 -23.00 -7.08
N SER A 893 33.54 -22.52 -8.30
CA SER A 893 34.64 -21.63 -8.67
C SER A 893 34.33 -20.15 -8.41
N GLY A 894 33.07 -19.76 -8.19
CA GLY A 894 32.66 -18.37 -7.96
C GLY A 894 32.64 -17.96 -6.47
N ALA A 895 33.02 -16.73 -6.18
CA ALA A 895 33.02 -16.21 -4.80
C ALA A 895 31.61 -16.13 -4.17
N ALA A 896 30.57 -15.92 -4.98
CA ALA A 896 29.21 -15.76 -4.48
C ALA A 896 28.62 -17.05 -3.89
N GLU A 897 28.77 -18.20 -4.57
CA GLU A 897 28.26 -19.47 -4.04
C GLU A 897 29.13 -19.99 -2.88
N VAL A 898 30.44 -19.70 -2.90
CA VAL A 898 31.33 -20.01 -1.78
C VAL A 898 30.97 -19.20 -0.53
N LEU A 899 30.63 -17.91 -0.68
CA LEU A 899 30.09 -17.09 0.41
C LEU A 899 28.80 -17.67 0.99
N VAL A 900 27.85 -18.08 0.13
CA VAL A 900 26.61 -18.76 0.57
C VAL A 900 26.94 -20.04 1.35
N THR A 901 27.83 -20.89 0.84
CA THR A 901 28.24 -22.15 1.49
C THR A 901 28.83 -21.92 2.89
N ILE A 902 29.64 -20.88 3.07
CA ILE A 902 30.22 -20.49 4.38
C ILE A 902 29.11 -20.00 5.33
N LEU A 903 28.20 -19.14 4.85
CA LEU A 903 27.13 -18.58 5.66
C LEU A 903 26.10 -19.66 6.07
N GLU A 904 25.72 -20.56 5.16
CA GLU A 904 24.79 -21.65 5.47
C GLU A 904 25.34 -22.58 6.55
N SER A 905 26.63 -22.91 6.50
CA SER A 905 27.33 -23.67 7.54
C SER A 905 27.15 -23.02 8.92
N TRP A 906 27.40 -21.70 9.03
CA TRP A 906 27.36 -20.96 10.30
C TRP A 906 25.97 -20.87 10.97
N HIS A 907 24.87 -21.34 10.37
CA HIS A 907 23.55 -21.31 10.99
C HIS A 907 23.43 -22.15 12.29
N CYS A 908 24.35 -23.10 12.52
CA CYS A 908 24.42 -23.85 13.77
C CYS A 908 25.04 -23.05 14.93
N TRP A 909 25.92 -22.08 14.67
CA TRP A 909 26.57 -21.26 15.71
C TRP A 909 25.53 -20.33 16.33
N LYS A 910 25.06 -20.67 17.54
CA LYS A 910 23.96 -20.01 18.23
C LYS A 910 24.37 -19.47 19.60
N ASN A 911 23.82 -18.31 19.97
CA ASN A 911 24.02 -17.73 21.30
C ASN A 911 23.15 -18.43 22.38
N SER A 912 23.23 -17.93 23.61
CA SER A 912 22.38 -18.34 24.74
C SER A 912 20.87 -18.20 24.52
N GLU A 913 20.45 -17.37 23.56
CA GLU A 913 19.05 -17.10 23.20
C GLU A 913 18.57 -17.99 22.03
N ARG A 914 19.48 -18.80 21.46
CA ARG A 914 19.32 -19.67 20.27
C ARG A 914 19.33 -18.97 18.91
N ASP A 915 19.64 -17.66 18.87
CA ASP A 915 19.83 -16.89 17.63
C ASP A 915 21.15 -17.27 16.93
N SER A 916 21.09 -17.58 15.64
CA SER A 916 22.30 -17.92 14.86
C SER A 916 23.15 -16.68 14.57
N LEU A 917 24.47 -16.86 14.47
CA LEU A 917 25.39 -15.77 14.14
C LEU A 917 25.01 -15.10 12.80
N VAL A 918 24.59 -15.92 11.83
CA VAL A 918 24.17 -15.51 10.48
C VAL A 918 22.93 -14.62 10.52
N THR A 919 21.85 -15.11 11.15
CA THR A 919 20.59 -14.38 11.35
C THR A 919 20.80 -13.05 12.06
N ARG A 920 21.82 -12.98 12.95
CA ARG A 920 22.06 -11.79 13.77
C ARG A 920 23.00 -10.76 13.11
N LEU A 921 23.88 -11.17 12.20
CA LEU A 921 24.91 -10.30 11.58
C LEU A 921 24.71 -10.00 10.09
N PHE A 922 24.22 -10.97 9.31
CA PHE A 922 24.21 -10.94 7.85
C PHE A 922 22.81 -10.97 7.23
N THR A 923 21.84 -11.62 7.88
CA THR A 923 20.50 -11.80 7.28
C THR A 923 19.76 -10.46 7.17
N LEU A 924 19.45 -10.12 5.93
CA LEU A 924 18.64 -8.99 5.50
C LEU A 924 17.19 -9.47 5.33
N GLU A 925 16.31 -9.05 6.25
CA GLU A 925 14.89 -9.41 6.28
C GLU A 925 14.09 -8.35 5.49
N GLU A 926 13.83 -8.64 4.21
CA GLU A 926 13.27 -7.69 3.25
C GLU A 926 11.79 -7.97 2.93
N ASN A 927 10.97 -6.92 2.98
CA ASN A 927 9.54 -6.95 2.73
C ASN A 927 9.22 -6.15 1.46
N GLU A 928 8.94 -6.85 0.37
CA GLU A 928 8.52 -6.24 -0.90
C GLU A 928 7.07 -5.73 -0.82
N ARG A 929 6.87 -4.43 -1.07
CA ARG A 929 5.57 -3.77 -1.09
C ARG A 929 5.35 -3.05 -2.41
N MET A 930 4.37 -3.50 -3.21
CA MET A 930 3.91 -2.78 -4.39
C MET A 930 2.44 -2.38 -4.22
N SER A 931 2.12 -1.15 -4.60
CA SER A 931 0.74 -0.67 -4.64
C SER A 931 0.30 -0.60 -6.10
N CYS A 932 -0.70 -1.39 -6.48
CA CYS A 932 -1.15 -1.43 -7.86
C CYS A 932 -1.80 -0.11 -8.27
N ARG A 933 -1.15 0.64 -9.16
CA ARG A 933 -1.60 1.96 -9.64
C ARG A 933 -2.97 1.90 -10.33
N LYS A 934 -3.38 0.74 -10.85
CA LYS A 934 -4.67 0.54 -11.55
C LYS A 934 -5.81 0.01 -10.66
N CYS A 935 -5.54 -0.82 -9.65
CA CYS A 935 -6.59 -1.42 -8.81
C CYS A 935 -6.40 -1.28 -7.29
N GLY A 936 -5.46 -0.44 -6.83
CA GLY A 936 -5.24 -0.11 -5.42
C GLY A 936 -4.64 -1.23 -4.55
N ARG A 937 -4.75 -2.50 -4.98
CA ARG A 937 -4.23 -3.66 -4.25
C ARG A 937 -2.77 -3.51 -3.85
N LYS A 938 -2.51 -3.83 -2.59
CA LYS A 938 -1.19 -4.11 -2.03
C LYS A 938 -1.15 -5.60 -1.67
N PRO A 939 -0.70 -6.49 -2.58
CA PRO A 939 -0.41 -7.85 -2.20
C PRO A 939 0.75 -7.82 -1.19
N ASN A 940 0.59 -8.42 -0.03
CA ASN A 940 1.73 -8.71 0.82
C ASN A 940 2.46 -9.91 0.20
N TYR A 941 3.65 -9.67 -0.33
CA TYR A 941 4.59 -10.74 -0.62
C TYR A 941 5.21 -11.18 0.73
N PRO A 942 5.62 -12.46 0.87
CA PRO A 942 6.26 -12.92 2.10
C PRO A 942 7.57 -12.16 2.33
N GLU A 943 7.93 -11.99 3.60
CA GLU A 943 9.24 -11.49 4.02
C GLU A 943 10.32 -12.45 3.49
N GLN A 944 11.22 -11.92 2.66
CA GLN A 944 12.32 -12.66 2.04
C GLN A 944 13.57 -12.41 2.88
N SER A 945 14.15 -13.49 3.41
CA SER A 945 15.47 -13.46 4.02
C SER A 945 16.53 -13.68 2.94
N SER A 946 17.54 -12.82 2.95
CA SER A 946 18.70 -12.87 2.06
C SER A 946 19.97 -12.53 2.85
N TYR A 947 21.16 -12.70 2.27
CA TYR A 947 22.43 -12.27 2.89
C TYR A 947 22.90 -10.89 2.40
N GLY A 948 22.22 -10.32 1.41
CA GLY A 948 22.62 -9.09 0.72
C GLY A 948 21.79 -8.84 -0.53
N ILE A 949 22.15 -7.80 -1.28
CA ILE A 949 21.49 -7.43 -2.55
C ILE A 949 22.36 -7.86 -3.74
N VAL A 950 21.75 -8.20 -4.88
CA VAL A 950 22.43 -8.53 -6.13
C VAL A 950 22.08 -7.47 -7.18
N VAL A 951 23.07 -6.96 -7.92
CA VAL A 951 22.89 -5.87 -8.90
C VAL A 951 23.82 -6.03 -10.10
N ALA A 952 23.31 -5.84 -11.31
CA ALA A 952 24.13 -5.82 -12.52
C ALA A 952 25.09 -4.62 -12.56
N SER A 953 26.37 -4.88 -12.84
CA SER A 953 27.46 -3.91 -12.95
C SER A 953 27.21 -2.83 -14.01
N ASP A 954 26.78 -3.25 -15.20
CA ASP A 954 26.42 -2.37 -16.33
C ASP A 954 25.39 -1.31 -15.92
N SER A 955 24.39 -1.72 -15.14
CA SER A 955 23.24 -0.90 -14.78
C SER A 955 23.63 0.22 -13.82
N ILE A 956 24.61 -0.05 -12.95
CA ILE A 956 25.22 0.97 -12.08
C ILE A 956 25.94 2.02 -12.93
N ARG A 957 26.77 1.60 -13.90
CA ARG A 957 27.48 2.51 -14.82
C ARG A 957 26.50 3.33 -15.67
N ASN A 958 25.50 2.67 -16.26
CA ASN A 958 24.50 3.27 -17.14
C ASN A 958 23.65 4.33 -16.41
N VAL A 959 23.15 4.03 -15.21
CA VAL A 959 22.36 5.00 -14.41
C VAL A 959 23.24 6.15 -13.89
N LYS A 960 24.48 5.89 -13.45
CA LYS A 960 25.42 6.96 -13.05
C LYS A 960 25.72 7.89 -14.23
N CYS A 961 25.93 7.35 -15.44
CA CYS A 961 26.15 8.14 -16.65
C CYS A 961 24.93 8.97 -17.07
N ALA A 962 23.70 8.44 -16.88
CA ALA A 962 22.47 9.12 -17.28
C ALA A 962 22.06 10.29 -16.37
N PHE A 963 22.39 10.23 -15.07
CA PHE A 963 21.96 11.23 -14.07
C PHE A 963 23.11 12.02 -13.41
N GLY A 964 24.38 11.71 -13.72
CA GLY A 964 25.54 12.49 -13.29
C GLY A 964 25.80 12.41 -11.77
N ASP A 965 25.40 13.45 -11.04
CA ASP A 965 25.66 13.63 -9.60
C ASP A 965 24.77 12.77 -8.68
N ILE A 966 24.06 11.78 -9.24
CA ILE A 966 23.29 10.79 -8.48
C ILE A 966 24.21 9.96 -7.56
N LYS A 967 23.85 9.82 -6.27
CA LYS A 967 24.63 9.00 -5.34
C LYS A 967 24.51 7.51 -5.66
N PHE A 968 25.51 6.71 -5.32
CA PHE A 968 25.51 5.26 -5.52
C PHE A 968 24.27 4.59 -4.91
N VAL A 969 23.84 5.02 -3.71
CA VAL A 969 22.61 4.48 -3.08
C VAL A 969 21.35 4.83 -3.88
N ASP A 970 21.31 6.02 -4.48
CA ASP A 970 20.20 6.43 -5.34
C ASP A 970 20.25 5.67 -6.69
N VAL A 971 21.43 5.31 -7.20
CA VAL A 971 21.62 4.39 -8.34
C VAL A 971 21.09 3.00 -8.02
N LEU A 972 21.44 2.43 -6.86
CA LEU A 972 20.89 1.14 -6.40
C LEU A 972 19.35 1.20 -6.32
N LYS A 973 18.80 2.30 -5.78
CA LYS A 973 17.35 2.52 -5.68
C LYS A 973 16.67 2.61 -7.05
N VAL A 974 17.22 3.38 -7.99
CA VAL A 974 16.70 3.51 -9.37
C VAL A 974 16.76 2.17 -10.11
N THR A 975 17.87 1.44 -9.97
CA THR A 975 18.04 0.11 -10.57
C THR A 975 16.98 -0.87 -10.06
N ARG A 976 16.72 -0.88 -8.74
CA ARG A 976 15.64 -1.69 -8.16
C ARG A 976 14.23 -1.20 -8.52
N MET A 977 14.01 0.10 -8.71
CA MET A 977 12.71 0.63 -9.21
C MET A 977 12.36 0.21 -10.66
N ASN A 978 13.34 -0.26 -11.44
CA ASN A 978 13.08 -0.88 -12.74
C ASN A 978 12.46 -2.27 -12.62
N TYR A 979 12.66 -2.97 -11.49
CA TYR A 979 11.94 -4.20 -11.18
C TYR A 979 10.47 -3.89 -10.92
N LYS A 980 9.60 -4.43 -11.79
CA LYS A 980 8.16 -4.14 -11.77
C LYS A 980 7.34 -5.42 -11.72
N MET A 981 6.85 -5.76 -10.54
CA MET A 981 5.92 -6.88 -10.39
C MET A 981 4.58 -6.60 -11.09
N LEU A 982 4.04 -7.63 -11.73
CA LEU A 982 2.65 -7.63 -12.16
C LEU A 982 1.74 -7.73 -10.93
N CYS A 983 0.62 -7.02 -10.95
CA CYS A 983 -0.43 -7.16 -9.95
C CYS A 983 -1.11 -8.53 -10.14
N ASP A 984 -0.57 -9.54 -9.47
CA ASP A 984 -0.85 -10.96 -9.70
C ASP A 984 -2.35 -11.27 -9.78
N ILE A 985 -2.74 -11.85 -10.92
CA ILE A 985 -4.14 -12.17 -11.23
C ILE A 985 -4.63 -13.36 -10.38
N LYS A 986 -3.76 -14.27 -9.93
CA LYS A 986 -4.14 -15.46 -9.14
C LYS A 986 -4.65 -15.12 -7.76
N THR A 987 -4.01 -14.17 -7.07
CA THR A 987 -4.51 -13.58 -5.81
C THR A 987 -5.67 -12.61 -6.02
N GLY A 988 -6.02 -12.26 -7.27
CA GLY A 988 -7.13 -11.38 -7.66
C GLY A 988 -6.74 -9.95 -8.04
N GLY A 989 -5.49 -9.72 -8.44
CA GLY A 989 -4.98 -8.49 -9.04
C GLY A 989 -5.38 -8.31 -10.51
N CYS A 990 -4.98 -7.18 -11.10
CA CYS A 990 -5.43 -6.75 -12.44
C CYS A 990 -4.37 -6.87 -13.55
N GLY A 991 -3.29 -7.63 -13.33
CA GLY A 991 -2.24 -7.89 -14.32
C GLY A 991 -1.37 -6.69 -14.69
N THR A 992 -1.57 -5.53 -14.08
CA THR A 992 -0.80 -4.31 -14.39
C THR A 992 0.57 -4.35 -13.74
N SER A 993 1.61 -3.92 -14.46
CA SER A 993 2.99 -3.80 -13.98
C SER A 993 3.16 -2.59 -13.07
N ASN A 994 3.80 -2.75 -11.91
CA ASN A 994 4.02 -1.68 -10.91
C ASN A 994 5.41 -1.79 -10.29
N CYS A 995 6.02 -0.65 -9.97
CA CYS A 995 7.28 -0.60 -9.19
C CYS A 995 7.09 -1.22 -7.80
N VAL A 996 8.13 -1.90 -7.32
CA VAL A 996 8.22 -2.40 -5.95
C VAL A 996 8.89 -1.36 -5.05
N HIS A 997 8.42 -1.26 -3.81
CA HIS A 997 9.08 -0.56 -2.70
C HIS A 997 9.65 -1.60 -1.76
N HIS A 998 10.90 -1.42 -1.33
CA HIS A 998 11.59 -2.37 -0.47
C HIS A 998 11.68 -1.80 0.95
N VAL A 999 11.25 -2.60 1.94
CA VAL A 999 11.17 -2.22 3.36
C VAL A 999 11.97 -3.25 4.16
N ILE A 1000 12.82 -2.85 5.10
CA ILE A 1000 13.47 -3.79 6.02
C ILE A 1000 13.01 -3.56 7.45
N SER A 1001 12.78 -4.64 8.18
CA SER A 1001 12.40 -4.63 9.59
C SER A 1001 13.59 -4.45 10.53
N ARG A 1002 14.79 -4.79 10.05
CA ARG A 1002 16.05 -4.82 10.79
C ARG A 1002 17.23 -4.51 9.87
N CYS A 1003 18.16 -3.68 10.35
CA CYS A 1003 19.48 -3.50 9.75
C CYS A 1003 20.41 -4.67 10.10
N PRO A 1004 20.99 -5.41 9.13
CA PRO A 1004 22.05 -6.37 9.41
C PRO A 1004 23.37 -5.62 9.66
N PRO A 1005 24.08 -5.84 10.78
CA PRO A 1005 25.35 -5.17 11.08
C PRO A 1005 26.42 -5.22 9.97
N ILE A 1006 26.33 -6.23 9.10
CA ILE A 1006 27.10 -6.40 7.88
C ILE A 1006 26.13 -6.38 6.70
N PHE A 1007 26.29 -5.43 5.79
CA PHE A 1007 25.47 -5.30 4.58
C PHE A 1007 26.28 -5.68 3.34
N ILE A 1008 25.77 -6.61 2.54
CA ILE A 1008 26.48 -7.18 1.38
C ILE A 1008 25.83 -6.72 0.08
N ILE A 1009 26.65 -6.33 -0.89
CA ILE A 1009 26.26 -6.07 -2.28
C ILE A 1009 27.06 -7.01 -3.17
N VAL A 1010 26.37 -7.84 -3.96
CA VAL A 1010 26.95 -8.68 -5.02
C VAL A 1010 26.75 -7.97 -6.36
N LEU A 1011 27.77 -7.99 -7.21
CA LEU A 1011 27.81 -7.35 -8.51
C LEU A 1011 27.94 -8.41 -9.61
N GLU A 1012 26.92 -8.50 -10.47
CA GLU A 1012 26.89 -9.43 -11.60
C GLU A 1012 27.49 -8.79 -12.86
N TRP A 1013 28.26 -9.56 -13.62
CA TRP A 1013 28.95 -9.12 -14.84
C TRP A 1013 28.55 -10.05 -15.99
N GLU A 1014 27.59 -9.65 -16.81
CA GLU A 1014 27.06 -10.48 -17.91
C GLU A 1014 28.11 -10.82 -19.00
N LYS A 1015 29.20 -10.04 -19.07
CA LYS A 1015 30.17 -10.01 -20.18
C LYS A 1015 31.57 -9.66 -19.65
N SER A 1016 32.58 -9.99 -20.44
CA SER A 1016 33.90 -9.34 -20.32
C SER A 1016 33.73 -7.85 -20.63
N GLU A 1017 34.03 -6.98 -19.68
CA GLU A 1017 33.94 -5.52 -19.81
C GLU A 1017 35.34 -4.92 -20.03
N THR A 1018 35.42 -3.81 -20.74
CA THR A 1018 36.71 -3.13 -20.99
C THR A 1018 37.30 -2.51 -19.72
N GLU A 1019 38.61 -2.28 -19.69
CA GLU A 1019 39.31 -1.50 -18.63
C GLU A 1019 38.55 -0.21 -18.27
N LYS A 1020 38.08 0.51 -19.29
CA LYS A 1020 37.33 1.75 -19.13
C LYS A 1020 36.02 1.50 -18.38
N GLU A 1021 35.25 0.49 -18.78
CA GLU A 1021 33.96 0.17 -18.18
C GLU A 1021 34.11 -0.34 -16.75
N ILE A 1022 35.10 -1.21 -16.48
CA ILE A 1022 35.45 -1.65 -15.12
C ILE A 1022 35.83 -0.44 -14.25
N SER A 1023 36.62 0.50 -14.78
CA SER A 1023 36.98 1.74 -14.07
C SER A 1023 35.79 2.66 -13.84
N GLU A 1024 34.90 2.84 -14.83
CA GLU A 1024 33.68 3.65 -14.71
C GLU A 1024 32.66 3.04 -13.73
N THR A 1025 32.46 1.72 -13.75
CA THR A 1025 31.67 0.97 -12.77
C THR A 1025 32.27 1.12 -11.36
N THR A 1026 33.56 0.87 -11.18
CA THR A 1026 34.24 0.98 -9.87
C THR A 1026 34.22 2.43 -9.34
N LYS A 1027 34.29 3.43 -10.23
CA LYS A 1027 34.16 4.86 -9.92
C LYS A 1027 32.74 5.27 -9.51
N ALA A 1028 31.71 4.53 -9.94
CA ALA A 1028 30.32 4.78 -9.57
C ALA A 1028 29.96 4.27 -8.17
N LEU A 1029 30.73 3.31 -7.63
CA LEU A 1029 30.63 2.79 -6.27
C LEU A 1029 31.09 3.83 -5.22
N GLU A 1030 30.40 3.90 -4.09
CA GLU A 1030 30.71 4.84 -2.99
C GLU A 1030 31.22 4.12 -1.74
N TRP A 1031 32.28 4.68 -1.16
CA TRP A 1031 32.96 4.22 0.06
C TRP A 1031 32.06 4.20 1.31
N GLU A 1032 31.13 5.13 1.39
CA GLU A 1032 30.15 5.27 2.48
C GLU A 1032 28.75 5.42 1.87
N ILE A 1033 27.78 4.66 2.40
CA ILE A 1033 26.42 4.58 1.90
C ILE A 1033 25.40 4.78 3.03
N ASP A 1034 24.36 5.57 2.78
CA ASP A 1034 23.21 5.74 3.69
C ASP A 1034 22.06 4.85 3.24
N ILE A 1035 21.93 3.66 3.84
CA ILE A 1035 20.92 2.68 3.41
C ILE A 1035 19.47 3.12 3.72
N SER A 1036 19.26 4.16 4.54
CA SER A 1036 17.93 4.77 4.72
C SER A 1036 17.40 5.45 3.45
N ARG A 1037 18.28 5.72 2.48
CA ARG A 1037 17.89 6.13 1.13
C ARG A 1037 17.41 4.96 0.28
N LEU A 1038 17.98 3.77 0.45
CA LEU A 1038 17.64 2.56 -0.30
C LEU A 1038 16.31 1.95 0.19
N TYR A 1039 16.16 1.82 1.50
CA TYR A 1039 15.05 1.12 2.16
C TYR A 1039 14.09 2.04 2.90
N GLU A 1040 12.80 1.78 2.76
CA GLU A 1040 11.78 2.41 3.59
C GLU A 1040 11.75 1.80 4.99
N GLY A 1041 11.38 2.61 6.00
CA GLY A 1041 11.23 2.16 7.40
C GLY A 1041 12.45 2.37 8.31
N LEU A 1042 13.58 2.81 7.76
CA LEU A 1042 14.80 3.11 8.53
C LEU A 1042 14.84 4.54 9.07
N GLU A 1043 15.63 4.77 10.12
CA GLU A 1043 15.94 6.13 10.59
C GLU A 1043 16.89 6.85 9.60
N PRO A 1044 16.70 8.14 9.32
CA PRO A 1044 17.55 8.89 8.38
C PRO A 1044 19.03 8.88 8.79
N ASN A 1045 19.94 8.84 7.81
CA ASN A 1045 21.40 8.75 8.01
C ASN A 1045 21.85 7.42 8.65
N THR A 1046 21.21 6.31 8.26
CA THR A 1046 21.66 4.94 8.60
C THR A 1046 22.89 4.60 7.73
N ASN A 1047 24.05 5.11 8.16
CA ASN A 1047 25.31 5.05 7.42
C ASN A 1047 26.05 3.72 7.58
N TYR A 1048 26.64 3.26 6.48
CA TYR A 1048 27.47 2.06 6.34
C TYR A 1048 28.76 2.41 5.59
N ARG A 1049 29.86 1.75 5.92
CA ARG A 1049 31.18 1.99 5.34
C ARG A 1049 31.74 0.70 4.76
N LEU A 1050 32.27 0.73 3.55
CA LEU A 1050 32.91 -0.42 2.91
C LEU A 1050 34.14 -0.84 3.73
N VAL A 1051 34.30 -2.13 4.05
CA VAL A 1051 35.46 -2.64 4.82
C VAL A 1051 36.33 -3.60 4.03
N SER A 1052 35.73 -4.36 3.12
CA SER A 1052 36.43 -5.29 2.24
C SER A 1052 35.62 -5.55 0.97
N MET A 1053 36.30 -5.92 -0.10
CA MET A 1053 35.68 -6.41 -1.33
C MET A 1053 36.46 -7.57 -1.95
N VAL A 1054 35.73 -8.47 -2.60
CA VAL A 1054 36.26 -9.49 -3.51
C VAL A 1054 36.01 -9.03 -4.94
N GLY A 1055 36.95 -9.29 -5.84
CA GLY A 1055 36.75 -9.11 -7.27
C GLY A 1055 37.58 -10.12 -8.08
N TYR A 1056 37.23 -10.34 -9.33
CA TYR A 1056 37.84 -11.35 -10.21
C TYR A 1056 38.61 -10.69 -11.36
N GLY A 1057 39.83 -11.17 -11.61
CA GLY A 1057 40.64 -10.79 -12.77
C GLY A 1057 40.53 -11.84 -13.89
N GLU A 1058 40.05 -11.44 -15.07
CA GLU A 1058 39.98 -12.34 -16.22
C GLU A 1058 41.35 -12.72 -16.79
N GLU A 1059 42.39 -11.89 -16.59
CA GLU A 1059 43.74 -12.16 -17.12
C GLU A 1059 44.58 -13.10 -16.24
N ASP A 1060 44.32 -13.11 -14.93
CA ASP A 1060 44.98 -13.98 -13.95
C ASP A 1060 44.15 -15.24 -13.61
N GLU A 1061 42.90 -15.34 -14.10
CA GLU A 1061 41.85 -16.31 -13.70
C GLU A 1061 41.65 -16.43 -12.16
N GLU A 1062 41.96 -15.36 -11.43
CA GLU A 1062 41.98 -15.35 -9.96
C GLU A 1062 41.08 -14.28 -9.32
N HIS A 1063 40.52 -14.66 -8.19
CA HIS A 1063 39.89 -13.73 -7.26
C HIS A 1063 40.95 -12.97 -6.47
N ILE A 1064 40.67 -11.71 -6.15
CA ILE A 1064 41.51 -10.77 -5.43
C ILE A 1064 40.71 -10.16 -4.26
N CYS A 1065 41.30 -10.10 -3.07
CA CYS A 1065 40.69 -9.51 -1.88
C CYS A 1065 41.33 -8.16 -1.56
N MET A 1066 40.54 -7.07 -1.63
CA MET A 1066 40.96 -5.76 -1.16
C MET A 1066 40.27 -5.42 0.16
N VAL A 1067 41.05 -4.87 1.09
CA VAL A 1067 40.60 -4.56 2.47
C VAL A 1067 41.01 -3.16 2.86
N TYR A 1068 40.18 -2.48 3.67
CA TYR A 1068 40.51 -1.17 4.21
C TYR A 1068 41.06 -1.29 5.63
N GLU A 1069 42.36 -1.08 5.78
CA GLU A 1069 43.05 -1.18 7.06
C GLU A 1069 43.94 0.06 7.28
N LYS A 1070 44.13 0.51 8.53
CA LYS A 1070 45.08 1.60 8.86
C LYS A 1070 44.94 2.85 7.94
N ASN A 1071 43.70 3.23 7.64
CA ASN A 1071 43.28 4.32 6.74
C ASN A 1071 43.81 4.24 5.29
N ARG A 1072 43.99 3.03 4.75
CA ARG A 1072 44.38 2.77 3.36
C ARG A 1072 43.78 1.47 2.83
N TRP A 1073 43.66 1.37 1.52
CA TRP A 1073 43.34 0.13 0.83
C TRP A 1073 44.58 -0.74 0.65
N VAL A 1074 44.41 -2.04 0.90
CA VAL A 1074 45.44 -3.08 0.84
C VAL A 1074 44.90 -4.26 0.05
N ASN A 1075 45.69 -4.81 -0.87
CA ASN A 1075 45.41 -6.05 -1.59
C ASN A 1075 46.08 -7.23 -0.89
N LEU A 1076 45.32 -8.24 -0.46
CA LEU A 1076 45.86 -9.40 0.28
C LEU A 1076 46.44 -10.45 -0.68
N ARG A 1077 47.65 -10.94 -0.39
CA ARG A 1077 48.37 -11.90 -1.23
C ARG A 1077 47.75 -13.30 -1.15
N ARG A 1078 47.86 -14.10 -2.23
CA ARG A 1078 47.51 -15.54 -2.25
C ARG A 1078 47.97 -16.24 -0.96
N GLU A 1079 47.06 -17.00 -0.33
CA GLU A 1079 47.30 -17.80 0.89
C GLU A 1079 47.90 -17.06 2.12
N SER A 1080 47.88 -15.72 2.14
CA SER A 1080 48.43 -14.92 3.24
C SER A 1080 47.52 -13.76 3.65
N LEU A 1081 47.48 -13.47 4.96
CA LEU A 1081 46.83 -12.27 5.50
C LEU A 1081 47.72 -11.01 5.39
N ALA A 1082 48.94 -11.14 4.86
CA ALA A 1082 49.76 -9.99 4.47
C ALA A 1082 49.34 -9.46 3.09
N GLY A 1083 49.49 -8.15 2.88
CA GLY A 1083 49.05 -7.50 1.65
C GLY A 1083 49.81 -6.23 1.27
N GLU A 1084 49.59 -5.81 0.03
CA GLU A 1084 50.28 -4.72 -0.63
C GLU A 1084 49.41 -3.46 -0.67
N VAL A 1085 50.01 -2.29 -0.40
CA VAL A 1085 49.25 -1.04 -0.26
C VAL A 1085 48.80 -0.52 -1.63
N VAL A 1086 47.49 -0.57 -1.89
CA VAL A 1086 46.85 0.04 -3.06
C VAL A 1086 46.66 1.55 -2.86
N GLY A 1087 46.38 1.99 -1.62
CA GLY A 1087 46.35 3.41 -1.25
C GLY A 1087 44.96 3.98 -1.01
N SER A 1088 44.50 4.90 -1.87
CA SER A 1088 43.22 5.61 -1.72
C SER A 1088 42.11 4.97 -2.56
N TRP A 1089 40.84 5.36 -2.39
CA TRP A 1089 39.75 4.86 -3.25
C TRP A 1089 39.98 5.19 -4.74
N LYS A 1090 40.54 6.36 -5.05
CA LYS A 1090 40.96 6.71 -6.43
C LYS A 1090 42.07 5.78 -6.96
N SER A 1091 42.87 5.21 -6.07
CA SER A 1091 43.90 4.23 -6.40
C SER A 1091 43.30 2.85 -6.65
N VAL A 1092 42.25 2.45 -5.90
CA VAL A 1092 41.46 1.22 -6.14
C VAL A 1092 40.74 1.27 -7.48
N VAL A 1093 40.01 2.35 -7.77
CA VAL A 1093 39.32 2.57 -9.06
C VAL A 1093 40.28 2.42 -10.25
N ARG A 1094 41.52 2.89 -10.09
CA ARG A 1094 42.58 2.77 -11.09
C ARG A 1094 43.13 1.34 -11.17
N PHE A 1095 43.41 0.70 -10.04
CA PHE A 1095 43.89 -0.69 -9.98
C PHE A 1095 42.89 -1.66 -10.63
N CYS A 1096 41.59 -1.50 -10.38
CA CYS A 1096 40.55 -2.31 -11.01
C CYS A 1096 40.51 -2.13 -12.54
N GLY A 1097 40.68 -0.90 -13.04
CA GLY A 1097 40.81 -0.65 -14.49
C GLY A 1097 42.10 -1.24 -15.07
N GLU A 1098 43.26 -0.78 -14.59
CA GLU A 1098 44.61 -1.12 -15.10
C GLU A 1098 44.90 -2.63 -15.10
N ARG A 1099 44.23 -3.42 -14.23
CA ARG A 1099 44.35 -4.89 -14.14
C ARG A 1099 43.07 -5.66 -14.48
N LYS A 1100 42.05 -4.99 -15.02
CA LYS A 1100 40.72 -5.58 -15.36
C LYS A 1100 40.08 -6.41 -14.24
N ILE A 1101 40.26 -6.00 -12.98
CA ILE A 1101 39.67 -6.67 -11.81
C ILE A 1101 38.25 -6.16 -11.63
N ARG A 1102 37.27 -7.03 -11.91
CA ARG A 1102 35.83 -6.78 -11.73
C ARG A 1102 35.46 -6.94 -10.25
N PRO A 1103 35.02 -5.90 -9.52
CA PRO A 1103 34.50 -6.10 -8.16
C PRO A 1103 33.22 -6.94 -8.18
N GLU A 1104 33.16 -8.00 -7.38
CA GLU A 1104 32.06 -8.98 -7.36
C GLU A 1104 31.28 -8.96 -6.04
N ILE A 1105 31.96 -8.78 -4.89
CA ILE A 1105 31.31 -8.77 -3.58
C ILE A 1105 31.84 -7.60 -2.77
N LEU A 1106 30.94 -6.76 -2.26
CA LEU A 1106 31.23 -5.61 -1.41
C LEU A 1106 30.66 -5.84 0.00
N PHE A 1107 31.52 -5.83 1.02
CA PHE A 1107 31.12 -5.95 2.42
C PHE A 1107 31.15 -4.59 3.11
N TYR A 1108 29.99 -4.09 3.54
CA TYR A 1108 29.86 -2.86 4.30
C TYR A 1108 29.56 -3.14 5.79
N GLU A 1109 30.18 -2.37 6.68
CA GLU A 1109 29.98 -2.43 8.13
C GLU A 1109 29.20 -1.20 8.62
N ALA A 1110 28.24 -1.41 9.53
CA ALA A 1110 27.39 -0.35 10.05
C ALA A 1110 28.18 0.71 10.85
N VAL A 1111 28.00 1.99 10.52
CA VAL A 1111 28.65 3.11 11.23
C VAL A 1111 27.87 3.41 12.51
N LEU A 1112 28.18 2.66 13.57
CA LEU A 1112 27.60 2.85 14.89
C LEU A 1112 28.02 4.20 15.49
N TYR A 1113 27.14 5.20 15.39
CA TYR A 1113 27.20 6.38 16.25
C TYR A 1113 27.19 5.95 17.71
N THR A 1114 28.12 6.46 18.52
CA THR A 1114 28.20 6.20 19.97
C THR A 1114 27.12 6.99 20.73
N CYS A 1115 25.85 6.74 20.42
CA CYS A 1115 24.71 7.27 21.15
C CYS A 1115 24.47 6.37 22.38
N THR A 1116 25.06 6.72 23.52
CA THR A 1116 24.96 5.96 24.76
C THR A 1116 23.59 6.14 25.43
N CYS A 1117 22.54 5.51 24.89
CA CYS A 1117 21.29 5.32 25.60
C CYS A 1117 20.53 4.04 25.17
N ALA A 1118 20.38 3.12 26.12
CA ALA A 1118 19.34 2.08 26.19
C ALA A 1118 19.03 1.21 24.95
N TYR A 1119 19.87 0.20 24.65
CA TYR A 1119 19.39 -1.05 24.01
C TYR A 1119 20.14 -2.35 24.42
N PHE A 1120 20.74 -2.40 25.61
CA PHE A 1120 21.33 -3.64 26.18
C PHE A 1120 21.15 -3.71 27.69
N THR A 1121 20.07 -4.38 28.15
CA THR A 1121 19.92 -5.19 29.39
C THR A 1121 18.43 -5.51 29.59
N CYS A 1122 17.98 -6.74 29.32
CA CYS A 1122 16.68 -7.24 29.76
C CYS A 1122 16.63 -8.78 29.83
N LEU A 1123 17.56 -9.38 30.57
CA LEU A 1123 17.59 -10.81 30.86
C LEU A 1123 18.38 -11.05 32.16
N GLN A 1124 17.86 -11.91 33.04
CA GLN A 1124 18.20 -12.01 34.49
C GLN A 1124 17.76 -10.75 35.27
N VAL A 1125 17.11 -10.81 36.44
CA VAL A 1125 17.05 -11.84 37.50
C VAL A 1125 15.62 -12.04 38.03
N THR A 1126 15.20 -13.29 38.30
CA THR A 1126 13.94 -13.60 39.01
C THR A 1126 14.08 -14.83 39.94
N VAL A 1127 14.73 -14.70 41.09
CA VAL A 1127 14.49 -15.57 42.28
C VAL A 1127 14.86 -14.81 43.57
N LEU A 1128 14.24 -15.20 44.69
CA LEU A 1128 14.62 -14.93 46.09
C LEU A 1128 14.56 -13.47 46.60
N ALA A 1129 13.43 -13.12 47.23
CA ALA A 1129 13.41 -12.63 48.62
C ALA A 1129 11.99 -12.74 49.20
N GLU A 1130 11.77 -13.66 50.14
CA GLU A 1130 10.56 -13.63 50.99
C GLU A 1130 10.71 -12.59 52.11
N GLY A 1131 9.58 -12.12 52.62
CA GLY A 1131 9.48 -10.83 53.30
C GLY A 1131 10.26 -10.64 54.60
N THR A 1132 10.41 -9.37 54.96
CA THR A 1132 10.26 -8.95 56.37
C THR A 1132 9.66 -7.56 56.45
N THR A 1133 8.98 -7.28 57.56
CA THR A 1133 8.34 -5.99 57.86
C THR A 1133 9.31 -5.03 58.55
N ALA A 1134 9.18 -3.72 58.32
CA ALA A 1134 8.89 -2.71 59.37
C ALA A 1134 9.16 -1.24 58.94
N SER A 1135 8.33 -0.34 59.48
CA SER A 1135 8.57 1.08 59.88
C SER A 1135 9.76 1.92 59.36
N GLY A 1136 9.53 3.21 59.08
CA GLY A 1136 10.62 4.21 59.27
C GLY A 1136 10.47 5.64 58.70
N SER A 1137 9.65 6.48 59.33
CA SER A 1137 9.83 7.95 59.49
C SER A 1137 10.57 8.83 58.44
N LYS A 1138 9.79 9.75 57.84
CA LYS A 1138 9.96 11.24 57.81
C LYS A 1138 11.23 11.93 57.28
N ALA A 1139 10.96 12.93 56.42
CA ALA A 1139 11.69 14.20 56.20
C ALA A 1139 13.07 14.10 55.50
N SER A 1140 13.50 15.12 54.75
CA SER A 1140 12.93 16.46 54.52
C SER A 1140 12.41 16.69 53.10
#